data_AF-A0A3M7MVM2-F1
#
_entry.id   AF-A0A3M7MVM2-F1
#
_cell.length_a   1.000
_cell.length_b   1.000
_cell.length_c   1.000
_cell.angle_alpha   90.00
_cell.angle_beta   90.00
_cell.angle_gamma   90.00
#
_symmetry.space_group_name_H-M   'P 1'
#
loop_
_entity.id
_entity.type
_entity.pdbx_description
1 polymer ?
#
loop_
_entity_poly.entity_id
_entity_poly.type
_entity_poly.pdbx_seq_one_letter_code
_entity_poly.pdbx_strand_id
1 'polypeptide(L)'
;MACFGPSQAWGPQQGSGMLGQANAPMAGPAPALFGNTRYHYHTRDGGPPNEGKPPVLPASGAPIPPYGFAPGLSGAGFGAGFGAAPAAGFGGAGAQPPMGCFTGSPPAPAGPPPAYSYFPTGSTTPGPVATPPAPANFVGAAMYAPKDEEDVPAPGNRVNGRLARVDDGSGVLLPEHMTTFHVLNPGCHPERTKHFKRDMKFKVQLADSQWNVRYLIKQLGGLKILEREPEWAGREDLVALEEWHELGNGEFRPGSTVYYNSPKATCTLAEMGWGPERGKAGGQPPDPSNVAQLKNGLEPAQAPKKNALTHPLTPLAGSEITRAADLIRSVWPANTDLRFKAITLLEPEKKSLLPYLEAEHSGGQLPSVPRKAFSAYYIRNTDRFHEAIVNLSEDKVESNVRLGPNVHGNADYAEIVEMENAALGHEAVKAEIAKLKLPEGTVVCADPWIYGADGVDDDERYYQVFMYMRDPSNPSDEDSNYYAFPLPFSPVFNASTFELVRIDQVPTGADKTLKPIAPYQAKPANEYVPEYQELRKDVKPLHISQPDGPSFTVTPTGETGWTVAWQKWTFRVGFNQREGMVLYDVRYESRPLFYRLSLSDMNIPYADPRAPFHKKSAFDLGDAGAGITANNLQLGCDCLGHIQYLSGIVSDDQGKPLSLPNVVCVHEVDSGISWKHTNYRTGRAAVARSRELVLQSIMTASNYEYVLAFVFNQAGELAYEVRATGILSTQAIDHDLDKTGLPWGTVVHPGVLAVHHQHNFSLRVDPMIDGPNNTVIYQEAHAMPVDKDWNPHGNGYKVIEETITTSGGYDLNTDANRVFKIINPAVKNPINGQSVGYKIMVPPFQKILSSPDSFNFKRAEFSDHNIYVTAHRDRELYSGGWYTNQSRGGTGVRSWAARKDNVENSDVVVWVQFGINHVPRTEDFPVMPAETLKVMLKPVNFFVKNPALDVPPSTQIFNQSTLVTNGHQAPACH
;
A
#
# COMPACT_ATOMS: atom_id res chain seq x y z
N MET A 1 -56.95 -26.84 15.47
CA MET A 1 -56.48 -27.95 16.34
C MET A 1 -55.45 -27.32 17.27
N ALA A 2 -55.70 -27.14 18.57
CA ALA A 2 -55.88 -28.15 19.64
C ALA A 2 -54.53 -28.82 20.03
N CYS A 3 -54.06 -28.85 21.30
CA CYS A 3 -54.65 -28.44 22.58
C CYS A 3 -53.60 -28.14 23.70
N PHE A 4 -54.09 -27.86 24.92
CA PHE A 4 -53.42 -27.65 26.25
C PHE A 4 -52.40 -28.74 26.67
N GLY A 5 -51.58 -28.65 27.75
CA GLY A 5 -51.49 -27.70 28.90
C GLY A 5 -50.34 -28.02 29.93
N PRO A 6 -50.28 -27.40 31.15
CA PRO A 6 -49.06 -27.33 32.01
C PRO A 6 -49.17 -27.71 33.54
N SER A 7 -48.03 -27.88 34.25
CA SER A 7 -47.88 -27.90 35.75
C SER A 7 -46.37 -27.87 36.22
N GLN A 8 -45.88 -27.01 37.13
CA GLN A 8 -45.67 -27.12 38.63
C GLN A 8 -44.52 -28.07 39.12
N ALA A 9 -43.80 -27.95 40.27
CA ALA A 9 -43.84 -27.06 41.48
C ALA A 9 -42.59 -27.17 42.46
N TRP A 10 -42.25 -26.08 43.21
CA TRP A 10 -41.64 -25.96 44.60
C TRP A 10 -40.16 -26.45 44.87
N GLY A 11 -39.37 -26.11 45.93
CA GLY A 11 -39.49 -25.30 47.18
C GLY A 11 -38.10 -25.02 47.93
N PRO A 12 -38.02 -24.32 49.12
CA PRO A 12 -36.82 -23.55 49.61
C PRO A 12 -36.35 -23.65 51.12
N GLN A 13 -35.26 -22.95 51.58
CA GLN A 13 -34.99 -22.48 53.00
C GLN A 13 -33.82 -21.42 53.23
N GLN A 14 -33.48 -21.01 54.49
CA GLN A 14 -32.76 -19.73 54.89
C GLN A 14 -31.72 -19.79 56.08
N GLY A 15 -30.96 -18.69 56.39
CA GLY A 15 -30.12 -18.44 57.62
C GLY A 15 -29.43 -17.03 57.74
N SER A 16 -28.93 -16.54 58.92
CA SER A 16 -28.54 -15.09 59.15
C SER A 16 -27.70 -14.66 60.43
N GLY A 17 -26.94 -13.53 60.44
CA GLY A 17 -26.69 -12.63 61.65
C GLY A 17 -25.35 -11.80 61.90
N MET A 18 -25.45 -10.50 62.33
CA MET A 18 -24.58 -9.64 63.25
C MET A 18 -23.08 -9.24 62.94
N LEU A 19 -22.33 -8.33 63.66
CA LEU A 19 -22.44 -6.87 64.07
C LEU A 19 -21.09 -6.26 64.70
N GLY A 20 -20.87 -4.93 64.90
CA GLY A 20 -19.70 -4.31 65.66
C GLY A 20 -19.35 -2.77 65.46
N GLN A 21 -18.48 -2.11 66.29
CA GLN A 21 -18.13 -0.63 66.26
C GLN A 21 -16.74 -0.13 66.85
N ALA A 22 -16.25 1.07 66.43
CA ALA A 22 -15.67 2.25 67.19
C ALA A 22 -14.14 2.68 67.31
N ASN A 23 -13.88 3.99 67.02
CA ASN A 23 -12.95 5.03 67.61
C ASN A 23 -11.39 5.13 67.40
N ALA A 24 -10.83 6.36 67.58
CA ALA A 24 -9.42 6.89 67.39
C ALA A 24 -9.07 7.98 68.48
N PRO A 25 -8.11 8.99 68.44
CA PRO A 25 -7.18 9.58 67.42
C PRO A 25 -5.77 10.09 67.97
N MET A 26 -5.16 11.20 67.42
CA MET A 26 -3.99 12.07 67.89
C MET A 26 -2.53 11.65 67.51
N ALA A 27 -1.44 12.47 67.39
CA ALA A 27 -1.10 13.94 67.46
C ALA A 27 0.25 14.32 66.71
N GLY A 28 0.91 15.49 66.95
CA GLY A 28 2.15 16.04 66.28
C GLY A 28 3.38 16.32 67.21
N PRO A 29 4.43 17.15 66.90
CA PRO A 29 4.58 18.25 65.91
C PRO A 29 5.90 18.25 65.03
N ALA A 30 6.31 19.41 64.45
CA ALA A 30 7.34 19.60 63.38
C ALA A 30 8.60 20.41 63.84
N PRO A 31 9.59 20.87 63.00
CA PRO A 31 9.63 21.30 61.57
C PRO A 31 10.70 20.53 60.71
N ALA A 32 11.31 20.93 59.57
CA ALA A 32 11.44 22.20 58.82
C ALA A 32 11.83 22.05 57.29
N LEU A 33 12.18 23.18 56.65
CA LEU A 33 12.81 23.47 55.33
C LEU A 33 13.60 22.32 54.64
N PHE A 34 13.42 21.97 53.35
CA PHE A 34 13.36 22.82 52.14
C PHE A 34 12.34 22.31 51.08
N GLY A 35 12.13 23.07 50.00
CA GLY A 35 11.02 22.85 49.07
C GLY A 35 11.23 21.73 48.03
N ASN A 36 10.27 20.80 47.97
CA ASN A 36 10.06 19.86 46.87
C ASN A 36 8.61 19.97 46.36
N THR A 37 8.42 19.84 45.05
CA THR A 37 7.12 19.93 44.38
C THR A 37 6.15 18.85 44.88
N ARG A 38 4.98 19.26 45.38
CA ARG A 38 3.92 18.33 45.81
C ARG A 38 3.08 17.88 44.62
N TYR A 39 3.06 16.58 44.36
CA TYR A 39 1.97 15.95 43.61
C TYR A 39 0.80 15.64 44.55
N HIS A 40 -0.40 16.05 44.16
CA HIS A 40 -1.63 15.74 44.88
C HIS A 40 -2.19 14.39 44.41
N TYR A 41 -2.03 13.34 45.22
CA TYR A 41 -2.66 12.05 44.98
C TYR A 41 -4.09 12.06 45.49
N HIS A 42 -5.06 12.00 44.57
CA HIS A 42 -6.41 11.55 44.87
C HIS A 42 -6.51 10.05 44.60
N THR A 43 -7.27 9.34 45.43
CA THR A 43 -7.75 7.99 45.10
C THR A 43 -8.71 8.06 43.89
N ARG A 44 -8.96 6.92 43.22
CA ARG A 44 -9.64 6.87 41.91
C ARG A 44 -11.11 7.33 41.91
N ASP A 45 -11.65 7.66 43.07
CA ASP A 45 -13.03 8.08 43.33
C ASP A 45 -13.11 9.31 44.27
N GLY A 46 -11.97 9.98 44.53
CA GLY A 46 -11.92 11.37 45.01
C GLY A 46 -12.05 11.62 46.52
N GLY A 47 -12.26 10.57 47.34
CA GLY A 47 -12.37 10.67 48.80
C GLY A 47 -11.06 10.39 49.57
N PRO A 48 -10.92 10.90 50.82
CA PRO A 48 -9.78 10.56 51.68
C PRO A 48 -9.82 9.09 52.15
N PRO A 49 -8.67 8.48 52.50
CA PRO A 49 -8.58 7.09 52.92
C PRO A 49 -9.19 6.87 54.32
N ASN A 50 -9.99 5.81 54.48
CA ASN A 50 -10.56 5.40 55.77
C ASN A 50 -9.69 4.33 56.45
N GLU A 51 -9.34 4.56 57.71
CA GLU A 51 -8.79 3.53 58.60
C GLU A 51 -9.93 2.73 59.28
N GLY A 52 -9.71 1.44 59.60
CA GLY A 52 -10.37 0.86 60.78
C GLY A 52 -11.57 -0.11 60.66
N LYS A 53 -11.65 -0.99 59.64
CA LYS A 53 -12.40 -2.28 59.69
C LYS A 53 -13.96 -2.23 59.83
N PRO A 54 -14.70 -3.37 59.68
CA PRO A 54 -16.01 -3.38 59.01
C PRO A 54 -17.24 -3.47 59.92
N PRO A 55 -18.45 -3.18 59.37
CA PRO A 55 -19.52 -4.18 59.46
C PRO A 55 -20.49 -4.29 58.24
N VAL A 56 -20.83 -5.54 57.89
CA VAL A 56 -22.20 -6.12 57.76
C VAL A 56 -23.28 -5.43 56.89
N LEU A 57 -23.88 -6.21 55.98
CA LEU A 57 -25.13 -5.93 55.24
C LEU A 57 -26.40 -6.03 56.12
N PRO A 58 -27.40 -5.16 55.90
CA PRO A 58 -28.79 -5.45 56.25
C PRO A 58 -29.77 -5.47 55.05
N ALA A 59 -30.66 -6.45 55.14
CA ALA A 59 -31.95 -6.72 54.48
C ALA A 59 -32.67 -5.65 53.61
N SER A 60 -33.50 -6.18 52.72
CA SER A 60 -34.48 -5.46 51.90
C SER A 60 -35.58 -4.75 52.70
N GLY A 61 -36.02 -3.60 52.19
CA GLY A 61 -37.27 -2.94 52.58
C GLY A 61 -37.97 -2.36 51.35
N ALA A 62 -39.08 -2.97 50.93
CA ALA A 62 -39.99 -2.38 49.94
C ALA A 62 -40.95 -1.40 50.65
N PRO A 63 -41.50 -0.40 49.93
CA PRO A 63 -42.75 -0.70 49.22
C PRO A 63 -42.85 -0.10 47.82
N ILE A 64 -43.69 -0.72 46.97
CA ILE A 64 -44.22 -0.13 45.74
C ILE A 64 -45.55 0.56 46.07
N PRO A 65 -45.72 1.85 45.75
CA PRO A 65 -47.01 2.43 45.38
C PRO A 65 -47.00 2.97 43.93
N PRO A 66 -48.18 3.22 43.31
CA PRO A 66 -48.32 2.94 41.88
C PRO A 66 -48.63 4.15 40.98
N TYR A 67 -48.28 4.01 39.71
CA TYR A 67 -48.89 4.73 38.57
C TYR A 67 -49.16 3.71 37.45
N GLY A 68 -50.27 3.75 36.72
CA GLY A 68 -51.44 4.62 36.84
C GLY A 68 -52.20 4.62 35.51
N PHE A 69 -53.39 4.03 35.47
CA PHE A 69 -54.16 3.86 34.22
C PHE A 69 -55.28 4.91 34.09
N ALA A 70 -55.48 5.38 32.84
CA ALA A 70 -56.61 6.19 32.37
C ALA A 70 -56.76 7.61 32.98
N PRO A 71 -57.67 8.46 32.44
CA PRO A 71 -58.36 8.43 31.14
C PRO A 71 -57.99 9.63 30.24
N GLY A 72 -58.52 9.67 29.01
CA GLY A 72 -58.32 10.80 28.07
C GLY A 72 -59.36 11.92 28.21
N LEU A 73 -59.19 12.98 27.43
CA LEU A 73 -60.17 14.05 27.21
C LEU A 73 -60.44 14.26 25.71
N SER A 74 -61.68 14.60 25.39
CA SER A 74 -62.18 14.82 24.03
C SER A 74 -62.44 16.31 23.76
N GLY A 75 -62.17 16.74 22.52
CA GLY A 75 -62.43 18.10 22.03
C GLY A 75 -61.20 18.72 21.35
N ALA A 76 -61.31 19.49 20.28
CA ALA A 76 -62.51 19.96 19.57
C ALA A 76 -62.66 19.32 18.17
N GLY A 77 -63.81 19.54 17.52
CA GLY A 77 -64.14 18.97 16.21
C GLY A 77 -63.77 19.83 15.00
N PHE A 78 -64.02 19.29 13.81
CA PHE A 78 -63.96 19.99 12.52
C PHE A 78 -65.05 21.08 12.40
N GLY A 79 -64.81 22.08 11.55
CA GLY A 79 -65.89 22.68 10.74
C GLY A 79 -65.93 24.20 10.61
N ALA A 80 -65.27 24.74 9.57
CA ALA A 80 -65.64 26.01 8.93
C ALA A 80 -65.13 26.03 7.48
N GLY A 81 -65.84 26.72 6.58
CA GLY A 81 -65.49 26.84 5.17
C GLY A 81 -66.32 27.91 4.45
N PHE A 82 -66.11 28.07 3.13
CA PHE A 82 -66.62 29.15 2.25
C PHE A 82 -66.04 30.55 2.56
N GLY A 83 -65.83 31.44 1.59
CA GLY A 83 -65.86 31.37 0.11
C GLY A 83 -64.90 32.46 -0.42
N ALA A 84 -64.80 32.89 -1.67
CA ALA A 84 -65.40 32.61 -2.98
C ALA A 84 -64.60 33.53 -3.97
N ALA A 85 -64.21 33.04 -5.16
CA ALA A 85 -64.61 33.55 -6.51
C ALA A 85 -64.15 34.98 -6.92
N PRO A 86 -64.05 35.36 -8.22
CA PRO A 86 -64.45 34.68 -9.48
C PRO A 86 -63.26 34.50 -10.48
N ALA A 87 -63.43 34.30 -11.80
CA ALA A 87 -64.11 33.21 -12.54
C ALA A 87 -63.78 33.30 -14.06
N ALA A 88 -64.28 32.34 -14.86
CA ALA A 88 -64.20 32.16 -16.34
C ALA A 88 -62.91 31.47 -16.89
N GLY A 89 -63.00 30.53 -17.86
CA GLY A 89 -64.20 29.97 -18.51
C GLY A 89 -63.96 28.68 -19.33
N PHE A 90 -65.07 28.03 -19.72
CA PHE A 90 -65.19 26.82 -20.57
C PHE A 90 -64.54 26.99 -21.97
N GLY A 91 -64.26 25.98 -22.81
CA GLY A 91 -64.48 24.51 -22.83
C GLY A 91 -64.24 23.99 -24.29
N GLY A 92 -64.37 22.72 -24.69
CA GLY A 92 -64.66 21.47 -23.97
C GLY A 92 -65.08 20.32 -24.94
N ALA A 93 -64.70 19.07 -24.64
CA ALA A 93 -65.02 17.80 -25.36
C ALA A 93 -64.42 17.55 -26.76
N GLY A 94 -64.09 16.27 -27.05
CA GLY A 94 -63.60 15.77 -28.36
C GLY A 94 -63.07 14.33 -28.24
N ALA A 95 -63.37 13.44 -29.19
CA ALA A 95 -63.07 11.99 -29.10
C ALA A 95 -62.09 11.50 -30.19
N GLN A 96 -61.46 10.34 -29.95
CA GLN A 96 -60.82 9.47 -30.96
C GLN A 96 -61.89 8.84 -31.89
N PRO A 97 -61.56 8.10 -32.99
CA PRO A 97 -60.25 7.58 -33.49
C PRO A 97 -60.07 7.91 -35.02
N PRO A 98 -59.40 7.14 -35.93
CA PRO A 98 -58.49 5.98 -35.79
C PRO A 98 -57.21 6.00 -36.68
N MET A 99 -56.34 5.02 -36.37
CA MET A 99 -55.40 4.25 -37.22
C MET A 99 -55.25 4.55 -38.73
N GLY A 100 -53.99 4.54 -39.19
CA GLY A 100 -53.61 4.31 -40.61
C GLY A 100 -52.12 4.00 -40.76
N CYS A 101 -51.76 2.81 -41.26
CA CYS A 101 -50.37 2.42 -41.53
C CYS A 101 -49.91 2.87 -42.93
N PHE A 102 -48.59 2.98 -43.19
CA PHE A 102 -47.85 2.18 -44.20
C PHE A 102 -46.37 2.61 -44.36
N THR A 103 -45.47 1.61 -44.42
CA THR A 103 -44.13 1.55 -45.06
C THR A 103 -43.26 2.82 -45.27
N GLY A 104 -42.01 2.75 -44.79
CA GLY A 104 -40.89 3.55 -45.31
C GLY A 104 -39.59 3.41 -44.49
N SER A 105 -38.47 3.06 -45.13
CA SER A 105 -37.11 3.06 -44.54
C SER A 105 -36.25 4.15 -45.22
N PRO A 106 -35.04 4.46 -44.74
CA PRO A 106 -34.80 5.60 -43.86
C PRO A 106 -33.98 6.73 -44.51
N PRO A 107 -33.87 7.90 -43.84
CA PRO A 107 -32.69 8.76 -43.95
C PRO A 107 -31.90 8.85 -42.62
N ALA A 108 -30.67 9.36 -42.72
CA ALA A 108 -29.64 9.34 -41.67
C ALA A 108 -29.98 10.14 -40.38
N PRO A 109 -29.36 9.80 -39.23
CA PRO A 109 -29.46 10.62 -38.02
C PRO A 109 -28.82 12.00 -38.22
N ALA A 110 -29.44 13.02 -37.62
CA ALA A 110 -28.89 14.38 -37.59
C ALA A 110 -27.68 14.49 -36.66
N GLY A 111 -26.79 15.45 -36.94
CA GLY A 111 -25.63 15.75 -36.10
C GLY A 111 -25.98 16.34 -34.73
N PRO A 112 -25.02 16.36 -33.79
CA PRO A 112 -25.23 16.90 -32.44
C PRO A 112 -25.46 18.42 -32.44
N PRO A 113 -26.19 18.96 -31.43
CA PRO A 113 -26.43 20.39 -31.30
C PRO A 113 -25.14 21.17 -30.92
N PRO A 114 -25.05 22.47 -31.27
CA PRO A 114 -23.85 23.28 -31.05
C PRO A 114 -23.67 23.72 -29.58
N ALA A 115 -22.43 24.08 -29.24
CA ALA A 115 -22.03 24.54 -27.92
C ALA A 115 -22.57 25.95 -27.57
N TYR A 116 -22.76 26.21 -26.28
CA TYR A 116 -23.10 27.54 -25.75
C TYR A 116 -21.84 28.39 -25.52
N SER A 117 -21.85 29.63 -26.00
CA SER A 117 -20.78 30.62 -25.82
C SER A 117 -21.11 31.67 -24.75
N TYR A 118 -20.09 32.11 -24.02
CA TYR A 118 -20.14 33.19 -23.02
C TYR A 118 -20.48 34.57 -23.62
N PHE A 119 -20.99 35.51 -22.79
CA PHE A 119 -20.45 36.88 -22.57
C PHE A 119 -21.22 37.66 -21.45
N PRO A 120 -20.78 38.85 -20.94
CA PRO A 120 -20.67 39.03 -19.48
C PRO A 120 -21.29 40.31 -18.87
N THR A 121 -21.30 40.35 -17.53
CA THR A 121 -21.38 41.54 -16.64
C THR A 121 -20.65 41.22 -15.33
N GLY A 122 -20.09 42.13 -14.52
CA GLY A 122 -19.97 43.59 -14.62
C GLY A 122 -19.46 44.17 -13.29
N SER A 123 -18.38 44.95 -13.29
CA SER A 123 -17.59 45.40 -12.13
C SER A 123 -18.35 46.15 -11.01
N THR A 124 -17.99 45.86 -9.74
CA THR A 124 -17.78 46.88 -8.68
C THR A 124 -16.68 46.46 -7.70
N THR A 125 -15.76 47.37 -7.36
CA THR A 125 -14.77 47.24 -6.26
C THR A 125 -15.09 48.20 -5.11
N PRO A 126 -14.54 47.95 -3.91
CA PRO A 126 -13.95 49.07 -3.17
C PRO A 126 -12.69 48.75 -2.31
N GLY A 127 -11.69 49.63 -2.38
CA GLY A 127 -10.91 50.08 -1.21
C GLY A 127 -9.76 49.19 -0.67
N PRO A 128 -8.51 49.68 -0.64
CA PRO A 128 -7.43 49.06 0.13
C PRO A 128 -7.48 49.48 1.62
N VAL A 129 -6.96 48.62 2.51
CA VAL A 129 -6.72 48.94 3.93
C VAL A 129 -5.22 49.05 4.17
N ALA A 130 -4.79 50.14 4.81
CA ALA A 130 -3.37 50.45 5.03
C ALA A 130 -2.81 49.84 6.33
N THR A 131 -1.52 49.48 6.30
CA THR A 131 -0.74 49.04 7.46
C THR A 131 -0.13 50.21 8.24
N PRO A 132 -0.28 50.26 9.58
CA PRO A 132 0.55 51.09 10.45
C PRO A 132 1.94 50.47 10.70
N PRO A 133 2.96 51.26 11.11
CA PRO A 133 4.35 50.82 11.17
C PRO A 133 4.76 50.15 12.49
N ALA A 134 5.88 49.42 12.44
CA ALA A 134 6.53 48.83 13.61
C ALA A 134 7.36 49.86 14.42
N PRO A 135 7.51 49.67 15.75
CA PRO A 135 8.56 50.29 16.54
C PRO A 135 9.81 49.39 16.55
N ALA A 136 10.93 49.89 16.03
CA ALA A 136 12.24 49.30 16.27
C ALA A 136 12.82 49.77 17.61
N ASN A 137 13.49 48.87 18.36
CA ASN A 137 14.74 49.13 19.09
C ASN A 137 15.09 47.97 20.04
N PHE A 138 16.02 47.11 19.63
CA PHE A 138 17.26 46.87 20.38
C PHE A 138 18.29 46.21 19.45
N VAL A 139 19.58 46.57 19.59
CA VAL A 139 20.69 46.09 18.74
C VAL A 139 21.74 45.46 19.65
N GLY A 140 22.21 44.24 19.33
CA GLY A 140 23.16 43.52 20.18
C GLY A 140 23.78 42.26 19.55
N ALA A 141 24.91 42.44 18.87
CA ALA A 141 26.01 41.47 18.67
C ALA A 141 25.73 39.97 18.39
N ALA A 142 25.76 39.62 17.10
CA ALA A 142 26.51 38.53 16.45
C ALA A 142 26.89 37.22 17.18
N MET A 143 26.61 36.11 16.47
CA MET A 143 27.33 34.81 16.43
C MET A 143 27.54 34.01 17.73
N TYR A 144 26.87 32.85 17.82
CA TYR A 144 27.53 31.53 17.85
C TYR A 144 26.53 30.44 17.46
N ALA A 145 26.98 29.37 16.79
CA ALA A 145 26.15 28.22 16.44
C ALA A 145 26.34 27.07 17.46
N PRO A 146 25.26 26.51 18.04
CA PRO A 146 25.32 25.24 18.76
C PRO A 146 25.03 24.06 17.82
N LYS A 147 25.78 22.98 18.01
CA LYS A 147 25.47 21.65 17.49
C LYS A 147 24.71 20.82 18.53
N ASP A 148 24.22 19.68 18.07
CA ASP A 148 23.92 18.44 18.81
C ASP A 148 22.60 18.35 19.58
N GLU A 149 22.19 17.09 19.76
CA GLU A 149 20.83 16.60 20.03
C GLU A 149 20.48 16.62 21.53
N GLU A 150 19.27 17.05 21.89
CA GLU A 150 18.55 16.50 23.06
C GLU A 150 17.04 16.45 22.83
N ASP A 151 16.49 15.24 22.72
CA ASP A 151 15.08 14.96 22.99
C ASP A 151 14.96 13.60 23.70
N VAL A 152 13.94 13.41 24.55
CA VAL A 152 13.89 12.29 25.52
C VAL A 152 12.57 11.52 25.46
N PRO A 153 12.56 10.30 24.90
CA PRO A 153 11.40 9.41 24.96
C PRO A 153 11.16 8.86 26.38
N ALA A 154 9.91 8.98 26.86
CA ALA A 154 9.46 8.33 28.10
C ALA A 154 9.32 6.79 27.91
N PRO A 155 9.43 5.98 28.98
CA PRO A 155 9.52 4.53 28.86
C PRO A 155 8.18 3.87 28.50
N GLY A 156 8.12 3.21 27.33
CA GLY A 156 6.95 2.46 26.90
C GLY A 156 7.26 1.41 25.82
N ASN A 157 7.64 0.20 26.23
CA ASN A 157 7.59 -0.99 25.39
C ASN A 157 7.35 -2.23 26.26
N ARG A 158 6.33 -3.03 25.92
CA ARG A 158 5.98 -4.31 26.55
C ARG A 158 5.72 -5.34 25.45
N VAL A 159 6.20 -6.58 25.64
CA VAL A 159 5.81 -7.75 24.84
C VAL A 159 5.58 -8.91 25.82
N ASN A 160 4.63 -9.81 25.48
CA ASN A 160 3.94 -10.66 26.44
C ASN A 160 4.75 -11.81 27.06
N GLY A 161 4.49 -12.05 28.35
CA GLY A 161 4.75 -13.30 29.07
C GLY A 161 3.54 -13.63 29.95
N ARG A 162 3.31 -14.90 30.29
CA ARG A 162 2.13 -15.32 31.08
C ARG A 162 2.18 -14.76 32.51
N LEU A 163 1.01 -14.50 33.09
CA LEU A 163 0.86 -13.77 34.35
C LEU A 163 0.20 -14.64 35.44
N ALA A 164 0.82 -14.69 36.61
CA ALA A 164 0.20 -15.11 37.86
C ALA A 164 -0.11 -13.87 38.73
N ARG A 165 -1.21 -13.91 39.50
CA ARG A 165 -1.64 -12.78 40.35
C ARG A 165 -1.11 -12.96 41.77
N VAL A 166 -0.33 -11.99 42.24
CA VAL A 166 -0.02 -11.75 43.66
C VAL A 166 -0.71 -10.44 44.06
N ASP A 167 -1.23 -10.36 45.29
CA ASP A 167 -2.12 -9.29 45.74
C ASP A 167 -1.50 -8.52 46.92
N ASP A 168 -0.74 -7.47 46.61
CA ASP A 168 -0.10 -6.58 47.60
C ASP A 168 -0.58 -5.11 47.52
N GLY A 169 -1.50 -4.81 46.61
CA GLY A 169 -2.04 -3.47 46.38
C GLY A 169 -1.21 -2.56 45.45
N SER A 170 -0.05 -3.00 44.97
CA SER A 170 0.80 -2.20 44.04
C SER A 170 0.22 -2.12 42.62
N GLY A 171 -0.48 -3.17 42.17
CA GLY A 171 -1.09 -3.25 40.84
C GLY A 171 -0.10 -3.37 39.68
N VAL A 172 1.19 -3.57 39.93
CA VAL A 172 2.23 -3.70 38.90
C VAL A 172 2.30 -5.15 38.40
N LEU A 173 2.22 -5.32 37.08
CA LEU A 173 2.43 -6.60 36.41
C LEU A 173 3.91 -6.72 36.01
N LEU A 174 4.61 -7.73 36.54
CA LEU A 174 5.96 -8.12 36.12
C LEU A 174 5.93 -9.50 35.43
N PRO A 175 6.75 -9.75 34.40
CA PRO A 175 6.84 -11.07 33.77
C PRO A 175 7.54 -12.08 34.67
N GLU A 176 7.05 -13.32 34.71
CA GLU A 176 7.61 -14.43 35.50
C GLU A 176 9.02 -14.89 35.05
N HIS A 177 9.62 -14.23 34.03
CA HIS A 177 10.83 -14.66 33.32
C HIS A 177 11.87 -13.55 33.07
N MET A 178 11.83 -12.43 33.82
CA MET A 178 12.91 -11.43 33.79
C MET A 178 13.77 -11.51 35.07
N THR A 179 15.06 -11.78 34.89
CA THR A 179 16.08 -11.75 35.97
C THR A 179 17.42 -11.17 35.48
N THR A 180 17.45 -10.63 34.26
CA THR A 180 18.66 -10.13 33.60
C THR A 180 18.32 -9.14 32.50
N PHE A 181 19.09 -8.06 32.38
CA PHE A 181 19.17 -7.19 31.21
C PHE A 181 20.62 -6.75 30.98
N HIS A 182 20.89 -6.09 29.85
CA HIS A 182 22.25 -5.71 29.45
C HIS A 182 22.37 -4.20 29.27
N VAL A 183 23.45 -3.63 29.80
CA VAL A 183 23.79 -2.21 29.75
C VAL A 183 25.09 -2.05 28.98
N LEU A 184 25.09 -1.20 27.95
CA LEU A 184 26.30 -0.74 27.29
C LEU A 184 27.08 0.17 28.27
N ASN A 185 28.28 -0.25 28.68
CA ASN A 185 29.08 0.45 29.68
C ASN A 185 30.48 0.80 29.13
N PRO A 186 30.69 2.04 28.66
CA PRO A 186 32.02 2.58 28.37
C PRO A 186 32.63 3.13 29.67
N GLY A 187 33.42 2.31 30.36
CA GLY A 187 33.99 2.73 31.66
C GLY A 187 34.47 1.62 32.60
N CYS A 188 34.21 0.35 32.31
CA CYS A 188 34.51 -0.78 33.21
C CYS A 188 35.99 -1.00 33.56
N HIS A 189 36.95 -0.33 32.91
CA HIS A 189 38.38 -0.54 33.17
C HIS A 189 38.80 0.00 34.56
N PRO A 190 39.28 -0.86 35.50
CA PRO A 190 39.39 -0.52 36.92
C PRO A 190 40.20 0.73 37.28
N GLU A 191 41.17 1.11 36.46
CA GLU A 191 42.07 2.23 36.77
C GLU A 191 41.55 3.65 36.44
N ARG A 192 40.47 3.81 35.64
CA ARG A 192 40.14 5.12 35.02
C ARG A 192 38.71 5.64 35.19
N THR A 193 37.94 5.09 36.13
CA THR A 193 36.57 5.55 36.47
C THR A 193 36.46 6.98 37.06
N LYS A 194 37.54 7.75 37.14
CA LYS A 194 37.58 9.11 37.73
C LYS A 194 37.06 10.24 36.84
N HIS A 195 36.86 10.01 35.53
CA HIS A 195 36.52 11.07 34.57
C HIS A 195 35.11 10.97 33.98
N PHE A 196 34.44 9.82 34.10
CA PHE A 196 33.04 9.67 33.66
C PHE A 196 32.09 10.37 34.65
N LYS A 197 31.64 11.57 34.28
CA LYS A 197 30.45 12.19 34.88
C LYS A 197 29.21 11.36 34.52
N ARG A 198 28.29 11.21 35.48
CA ARG A 198 27.12 10.33 35.38
C ARG A 198 25.99 10.94 34.57
N ASP A 199 26.03 10.80 33.25
CA ASP A 199 24.89 11.05 32.36
C ASP A 199 24.73 9.95 31.29
N MET A 200 24.95 8.69 31.69
CA MET A 200 24.72 7.52 30.82
C MET A 200 23.22 7.29 30.62
N LYS A 201 22.69 7.73 29.48
CA LYS A 201 21.34 7.38 29.01
C LYS A 201 21.29 5.89 28.65
N PHE A 202 20.61 5.08 29.47
CA PHE A 202 20.45 3.64 29.25
C PHE A 202 19.76 3.36 27.91
N LYS A 203 20.35 2.51 27.08
CA LYS A 203 19.72 1.98 25.86
C LYS A 203 19.35 0.52 26.07
N VAL A 204 18.06 0.22 26.00
CA VAL A 204 17.51 -1.14 26.02
C VAL A 204 17.10 -1.49 24.60
N GLN A 205 17.52 -2.66 24.11
CA GLN A 205 17.23 -3.15 22.78
C GLN A 205 16.86 -4.64 22.84
N LEU A 206 15.85 -5.05 22.08
CA LEU A 206 15.57 -6.47 21.85
C LEU A 206 16.70 -7.05 20.98
N ALA A 207 17.35 -8.10 21.47
CA ALA A 207 18.42 -8.79 20.78
C ALA A 207 18.06 -10.27 20.65
N ASP A 208 18.33 -10.87 19.48
CA ASP A 208 18.17 -12.31 19.32
C ASP A 208 19.21 -13.04 20.17
N SER A 209 18.81 -14.15 20.78
CA SER A 209 19.69 -15.17 21.34
C SER A 209 20.91 -15.52 20.46
N GLN A 210 20.75 -15.46 19.13
CA GLN A 210 21.77 -15.79 18.13
C GLN A 210 22.67 -14.59 17.75
N TRP A 211 22.40 -13.38 18.24
CA TRP A 211 23.33 -12.25 18.04
C TRP A 211 24.59 -12.47 18.89
N ASN A 212 25.76 -12.19 18.32
CA ASN A 212 26.98 -12.10 19.13
C ASN A 212 27.06 -10.77 19.88
N VAL A 213 27.72 -10.79 21.05
CA VAL A 213 27.81 -9.64 21.94
C VAL A 213 28.46 -8.42 21.25
N ARG A 214 29.45 -8.66 20.38
CA ARG A 214 30.11 -7.63 19.56
C ARG A 214 29.12 -6.91 18.63
N TYR A 215 28.20 -7.64 18.00
CA TYR A 215 27.14 -7.06 17.18
C TYR A 215 26.17 -6.23 18.03
N LEU A 216 25.73 -6.75 19.18
CA LEU A 216 24.85 -6.00 20.09
C LEU A 216 25.49 -4.71 20.61
N ILE A 217 26.79 -4.72 20.94
CA ILE A 217 27.53 -3.50 21.30
C ILE A 217 27.52 -2.46 20.17
N LYS A 218 27.63 -2.88 18.90
CA LYS A 218 27.51 -1.96 17.74
C LYS A 218 26.11 -1.38 17.61
N GLN A 219 25.07 -2.21 17.75
CA GLN A 219 23.67 -1.78 17.63
C GLN A 219 23.26 -0.78 18.72
N LEU A 220 23.75 -0.96 19.95
CA LEU A 220 23.56 0.03 21.04
C LEU A 220 24.37 1.33 20.82
N GLY A 221 25.26 1.38 19.82
CA GLY A 221 26.09 2.53 19.47
C GLY A 221 27.42 2.60 20.23
N GLY A 222 27.90 1.50 20.80
CA GLY A 222 29.05 1.44 21.70
C GLY A 222 30.37 1.94 21.14
N LEU A 223 30.57 1.91 19.83
CA LEU A 223 31.77 2.45 19.19
C LEU A 223 31.69 3.97 18.95
N LYS A 224 30.47 4.54 18.84
CA LYS A 224 30.28 5.98 18.59
C LYS A 224 30.76 6.88 19.73
N ILE A 225 31.08 6.33 20.91
CA ILE A 225 31.71 7.09 21.99
C ILE A 225 33.23 7.25 21.77
N LEU A 226 33.88 6.33 21.06
CA LEU A 226 35.29 6.41 20.68
C LEU A 226 35.52 7.42 19.54
N GLU A 227 34.46 7.76 18.81
CA GLU A 227 34.43 8.76 17.74
C GLU A 227 34.25 10.19 18.29
N ARG A 228 33.74 10.35 19.52
CA ARG A 228 33.44 11.65 20.14
C ARG A 228 34.63 12.29 20.87
N GLU A 229 35.56 11.49 21.39
CA GLU A 229 36.74 11.95 22.13
C GLU A 229 38.04 11.48 21.44
N PRO A 230 38.85 12.38 20.86
CA PRO A 230 40.05 12.01 20.09
C PRO A 230 41.09 11.18 20.87
N GLU A 231 41.14 11.31 22.20
CA GLU A 231 42.02 10.50 23.06
C GLU A 231 41.55 9.04 23.25
N TRP A 232 40.33 8.69 22.83
CA TRP A 232 39.77 7.34 22.91
C TRP A 232 39.69 6.66 21.53
N ALA A 233 40.13 7.33 20.46
CA ALA A 233 40.20 6.75 19.12
C ALA A 233 41.04 5.45 19.12
N GLY A 234 40.48 4.37 18.56
CA GLY A 234 41.11 3.04 18.55
C GLY A 234 41.06 2.27 19.88
N ARG A 235 40.49 2.83 20.95
CA ARG A 235 40.39 2.17 22.27
C ARG A 235 39.15 1.29 22.40
N GLU A 236 39.00 0.34 21.47
CA GLU A 236 37.94 -0.70 21.51
C GLU A 236 37.98 -1.59 22.77
N ASP A 237 39.09 -1.55 23.53
CA ASP A 237 39.25 -2.20 24.83
C ASP A 237 38.48 -1.52 25.99
N LEU A 238 38.00 -0.28 25.79
CA LEU A 238 37.24 0.46 26.81
C LEU A 238 35.72 0.25 26.72
N VAL A 239 35.24 -0.39 25.66
CA VAL A 239 33.80 -0.60 25.39
C VAL A 239 33.39 -2.01 25.83
N ALA A 240 32.41 -2.12 26.72
CA ALA A 240 31.86 -3.39 27.17
C ALA A 240 30.32 -3.42 27.15
N LEU A 241 29.77 -4.64 27.07
CA LEU A 241 28.40 -4.92 27.49
C LEU A 241 28.43 -5.55 28.88
N GLU A 242 27.62 -5.02 29.78
CA GLU A 242 27.55 -5.44 31.16
C GLU A 242 26.16 -6.02 31.46
N GLU A 243 26.14 -7.24 31.97
CA GLU A 243 24.93 -7.87 32.50
C GLU A 243 24.52 -7.21 33.83
N TRP A 244 23.22 -7.04 34.06
CA TRP A 244 22.66 -6.57 35.32
C TRP A 244 21.47 -7.45 35.74
N HIS A 245 21.46 -7.85 37.01
CA HIS A 245 20.47 -8.73 37.62
C HIS A 245 19.57 -7.97 38.58
N GLU A 246 18.26 -8.22 38.53
CA GLU A 246 17.31 -7.73 39.55
C GLU A 246 17.22 -8.71 40.72
N LEU A 247 17.17 -8.19 41.95
CA LEU A 247 17.10 -9.01 43.17
C LEU A 247 15.67 -9.24 43.68
N GLY A 248 14.64 -8.84 42.93
CA GLY A 248 13.22 -8.96 43.31
C GLY A 248 12.74 -7.96 44.37
N ASN A 249 13.58 -6.98 44.74
CA ASN A 249 13.28 -5.90 45.68
C ASN A 249 13.46 -4.49 45.04
N GLY A 250 13.63 -4.41 43.72
CA GLY A 250 13.97 -3.19 43.00
C GLY A 250 15.46 -2.79 43.04
N GLU A 251 16.33 -3.54 43.74
CA GLU A 251 17.77 -3.39 43.61
C GLU A 251 18.32 -4.18 42.42
N PHE A 252 19.30 -3.60 41.74
CA PHE A 252 20.03 -4.25 40.66
C PHE A 252 21.51 -4.43 41.02
N ARG A 253 22.13 -5.54 40.59
CA ARG A 253 23.57 -5.80 40.73
C ARG A 253 24.21 -6.15 39.39
N PRO A 254 25.46 -5.72 39.11
CA PRO A 254 26.18 -6.14 37.92
C PRO A 254 26.48 -7.64 37.99
N GLY A 255 26.34 -8.31 36.85
CA GLY A 255 26.65 -9.72 36.60
C GLY A 255 27.99 -9.85 35.87
N SER A 256 28.00 -10.51 34.71
CA SER A 256 29.20 -10.62 33.88
C SER A 256 29.38 -9.47 32.88
N THR A 257 30.62 -8.98 32.76
CA THR A 257 31.01 -7.89 31.85
C THR A 257 31.83 -8.45 30.67
N VAL A 258 31.52 -8.02 29.44
CA VAL A 258 32.11 -8.54 28.20
C VAL A 258 32.60 -7.39 27.32
N TYR A 259 33.93 -7.23 27.27
CA TYR A 259 34.59 -6.21 26.46
C TYR A 259 34.52 -6.55 24.96
N TYR A 260 34.25 -5.55 24.12
CA TYR A 260 34.04 -5.68 22.67
C TYR A 260 35.20 -6.40 21.95
N ASN A 261 36.44 -6.11 22.34
CA ASN A 261 37.64 -6.71 21.75
C ASN A 261 37.92 -8.15 22.23
N SER A 262 37.26 -8.61 23.31
CA SER A 262 37.52 -9.92 23.89
C SER A 262 37.05 -11.08 23.00
N PRO A 263 37.67 -12.27 23.08
CA PRO A 263 37.18 -13.47 22.38
C PRO A 263 35.77 -13.89 22.80
N LYS A 264 35.32 -13.53 24.01
CA LYS A 264 33.94 -13.77 24.46
C LYS A 264 32.92 -12.92 23.71
N ALA A 265 33.33 -11.80 23.10
CA ALA A 265 32.41 -10.94 22.37
C ALA A 265 31.96 -11.52 21.02
N THR A 266 32.66 -12.51 20.47
CA THR A 266 32.23 -13.22 19.26
C THR A 266 31.24 -14.35 19.52
N CYS A 267 31.04 -14.76 20.78
CA CYS A 267 30.01 -15.73 21.15
C CYS A 267 28.61 -15.09 21.09
N THR A 268 27.61 -15.89 20.76
CA THR A 268 26.18 -15.54 20.80
C THR A 268 25.70 -15.30 22.24
N LEU A 269 24.60 -14.56 22.41
CA LEU A 269 23.94 -14.43 23.72
C LEU A 269 23.59 -15.83 24.29
N ALA A 270 23.13 -16.75 23.45
CA ALA A 270 22.85 -18.13 23.84
C ALA A 270 24.08 -18.87 24.40
N GLU A 271 25.24 -18.81 23.72
CA GLU A 271 26.50 -19.44 24.18
C GLU A 271 27.07 -18.78 25.45
N MET A 272 26.84 -17.47 25.62
CA MET A 272 27.15 -16.74 26.86
C MET A 272 26.17 -17.07 28.00
N GLY A 273 25.17 -17.90 27.73
CA GLY A 273 24.07 -18.25 28.63
C GLY A 273 23.12 -17.09 28.89
N TRP A 274 23.20 -15.99 28.14
CA TRP A 274 22.30 -14.82 28.16
C TRP A 274 21.03 -15.04 27.33
N GLY A 275 20.75 -16.26 26.89
CA GLY A 275 19.50 -16.66 26.24
C GLY A 275 18.32 -16.85 27.22
N PRO A 276 17.10 -17.09 26.71
CA PRO A 276 15.84 -17.11 27.50
C PRO A 276 15.68 -18.27 28.50
N GLU A 277 16.69 -19.13 28.64
CA GLU A 277 16.73 -20.20 29.64
C GLU A 277 17.48 -19.81 30.93
N ARG A 278 18.18 -18.66 30.95
CA ARG A 278 18.94 -18.19 32.12
C ARG A 278 18.00 -17.90 33.29
N GLY A 279 18.33 -18.43 34.48
CA GLY A 279 17.58 -18.17 35.71
C GLY A 279 16.42 -19.14 36.00
N LYS A 280 16.10 -20.09 35.11
CA LYS A 280 15.11 -21.14 35.42
C LYS A 280 15.62 -22.02 36.59
N ALA A 281 14.79 -22.16 37.61
CA ALA A 281 15.19 -22.77 38.89
C ALA A 281 15.64 -24.23 38.73
N GLY A 282 16.89 -24.51 39.11
CA GLY A 282 17.48 -25.86 39.13
C GLY A 282 18.67 -26.06 38.19
N GLY A 283 18.87 -25.19 37.20
CA GLY A 283 20.07 -25.24 36.35
C GLY A 283 21.31 -24.68 37.05
N GLN A 284 22.36 -25.49 37.22
CA GLN A 284 23.69 -24.94 37.56
C GLN A 284 24.26 -24.18 36.34
N PRO A 285 25.01 -23.08 36.55
CA PRO A 285 25.72 -22.42 35.47
C PRO A 285 26.80 -23.37 34.89
N PRO A 286 27.05 -23.36 33.57
CA PRO A 286 28.07 -24.20 32.96
C PRO A 286 29.47 -23.81 33.46
N ASP A 287 30.28 -24.81 33.82
CA ASP A 287 31.64 -24.62 34.31
C ASP A 287 32.54 -23.96 33.23
N PRO A 288 33.13 -22.77 33.51
CA PRO A 288 33.98 -22.07 32.55
C PRO A 288 35.22 -22.83 32.08
N SER A 289 35.64 -23.89 32.79
CA SER A 289 36.86 -24.66 32.47
C SER A 289 36.73 -25.54 31.22
N ASN A 290 35.52 -25.96 30.84
CA ASN A 290 35.32 -26.92 29.73
C ASN A 290 35.40 -26.31 28.31
N VAL A 291 35.49 -24.98 28.19
CA VAL A 291 35.57 -24.27 26.88
C VAL A 291 36.83 -24.67 26.07
N ALA A 292 37.83 -25.29 26.70
CA ALA A 292 39.06 -25.72 26.04
C ALA A 292 38.93 -26.94 25.09
N GLN A 293 37.95 -27.84 25.30
CA GLN A 293 37.93 -29.13 24.59
C GLN A 293 37.14 -29.14 23.26
N LEU A 294 36.34 -28.11 22.97
CA LEU A 294 35.54 -28.03 21.72
C LEU A 294 36.33 -27.59 20.46
N LYS A 295 37.66 -27.49 20.53
CA LYS A 295 38.47 -26.92 19.43
C LYS A 295 38.89 -27.88 18.30
N ASN A 296 38.75 -29.19 18.47
CA ASN A 296 39.17 -30.19 17.48
C ASN A 296 37.98 -31.05 16.97
N GLY A 297 36.85 -30.41 16.65
CA GLY A 297 35.60 -31.12 16.31
C GLY A 297 34.60 -30.30 15.51
N LEU A 298 35.07 -29.44 14.59
CA LEU A 298 34.21 -28.64 13.69
C LEU A 298 34.63 -28.77 12.22
N GLU A 299 34.48 -29.99 11.67
CA GLU A 299 33.73 -30.02 10.40
C GLU A 299 32.32 -29.50 10.70
N PRO A 300 31.67 -28.76 9.78
CA PRO A 300 30.32 -28.25 10.02
C PRO A 300 29.35 -29.43 10.16
N ALA A 301 29.00 -29.77 11.40
CA ALA A 301 27.91 -30.66 11.72
C ALA A 301 26.66 -30.11 11.02
N GLN A 302 26.22 -30.80 9.96
CA GLN A 302 25.09 -30.36 9.18
C GLN A 302 23.86 -30.41 10.08
N ALA A 303 23.45 -29.25 10.61
CA ALA A 303 22.09 -29.05 11.08
C ALA A 303 21.17 -29.60 9.98
N PRO A 304 20.31 -30.59 10.29
CA PRO A 304 19.77 -31.46 9.27
C PRO A 304 18.99 -30.65 8.25
N LYS A 305 19.59 -30.50 7.05
CA LYS A 305 18.97 -29.86 5.90
C LYS A 305 17.82 -30.74 5.42
N LYS A 306 16.69 -30.64 6.13
CA LYS A 306 15.41 -30.50 5.47
C LYS A 306 15.54 -29.24 4.59
N ASN A 307 16.05 -29.44 3.38
CA ASN A 307 15.73 -28.56 2.27
C ASN A 307 14.21 -28.57 2.19
N ALA A 308 13.56 -27.55 2.77
CA ALA A 308 12.18 -27.26 2.41
C ALA A 308 12.20 -27.05 0.90
N LEU A 309 11.48 -27.90 0.16
CA LEU A 309 11.46 -27.84 -1.29
C LEU A 309 10.96 -26.46 -1.68
N THR A 310 11.81 -25.67 -2.34
CA THR A 310 11.45 -24.35 -2.86
C THR A 310 10.21 -24.51 -3.72
N HIS A 311 9.10 -23.91 -3.30
CA HIS A 311 7.84 -24.02 -4.01
C HIS A 311 8.00 -23.50 -5.45
N PRO A 312 7.42 -24.14 -6.49
CA PRO A 312 7.69 -23.77 -7.89
C PRO A 312 7.40 -22.30 -8.23
N LEU A 313 6.43 -21.67 -7.55
CA LEU A 313 6.08 -20.24 -7.67
C LEU A 313 6.88 -19.27 -6.77
N THR A 314 7.77 -19.76 -5.90
CA THR A 314 8.68 -18.87 -5.16
C THR A 314 9.55 -18.13 -6.18
N PRO A 315 9.72 -16.79 -6.10
CA PRO A 315 10.66 -16.05 -6.94
C PRO A 315 12.08 -16.64 -6.97
N LEU A 316 12.93 -16.17 -7.89
CA LEU A 316 14.31 -16.67 -7.94
C LEU A 316 15.07 -16.29 -6.66
N ALA A 317 15.91 -17.20 -6.17
CA ALA A 317 16.94 -16.89 -5.18
C ALA A 317 18.09 -16.10 -5.84
N GLY A 318 18.88 -15.37 -5.06
CA GLY A 318 20.01 -14.61 -5.64
C GLY A 318 21.09 -15.48 -6.28
N SER A 319 21.23 -16.71 -5.79
CA SER A 319 22.06 -17.77 -6.39
C SER A 319 21.52 -18.26 -7.74
N GLU A 320 20.19 -18.35 -7.89
CA GLU A 320 19.53 -18.72 -9.15
C GLU A 320 19.67 -17.62 -10.21
N ILE A 321 19.54 -16.35 -9.83
CA ILE A 321 19.76 -15.18 -10.71
C ILE A 321 21.19 -15.20 -11.26
N THR A 322 22.19 -15.35 -10.37
CA THR A 322 23.61 -15.40 -10.76
C THR A 322 23.88 -16.58 -11.71
N ARG A 323 23.38 -17.78 -11.37
CA ARG A 323 23.54 -19.00 -12.17
C ARG A 323 22.87 -18.90 -13.55
N ALA A 324 21.71 -18.23 -13.65
CA ALA A 324 21.07 -17.94 -14.93
C ALA A 324 21.90 -16.97 -15.78
N ALA A 325 22.43 -15.90 -15.18
CA ALA A 325 23.30 -14.95 -15.87
C ALA A 325 24.57 -15.62 -16.42
N ASP A 326 25.21 -16.47 -15.64
CA ASP A 326 26.44 -17.17 -16.03
C ASP A 326 26.21 -18.26 -17.09
N LEU A 327 25.06 -18.96 -17.05
CA LEU A 327 24.64 -19.86 -18.12
C LEU A 327 24.38 -19.08 -19.43
N ILE A 328 23.78 -17.88 -19.38
CA ILE A 328 23.59 -17.01 -20.55
C ILE A 328 24.94 -16.48 -21.08
N ARG A 329 25.88 -16.11 -20.20
CA ARG A 329 27.25 -15.75 -20.61
C ARG A 329 27.97 -16.90 -21.32
N SER A 330 27.75 -18.15 -20.87
CA SER A 330 28.47 -19.33 -21.38
C SER A 330 28.20 -19.65 -22.86
N VAL A 331 27.10 -19.16 -23.43
CA VAL A 331 26.77 -19.34 -24.86
C VAL A 331 27.28 -18.21 -25.76
N TRP A 332 27.97 -17.21 -25.21
CA TRP A 332 28.61 -16.12 -25.95
C TRP A 332 30.14 -16.23 -25.97
N PRO A 333 30.84 -15.60 -26.94
CA PRO A 333 32.29 -15.48 -26.90
C PRO A 333 32.78 -14.84 -25.59
N ALA A 334 33.92 -15.31 -25.08
CA ALA A 334 34.52 -14.76 -23.87
C ALA A 334 34.73 -13.24 -23.99
N ASN A 335 34.39 -12.50 -22.93
CA ASN A 335 34.36 -11.04 -22.85
C ASN A 335 33.25 -10.35 -23.68
N THR A 336 32.19 -11.06 -24.08
CA THR A 336 30.96 -10.41 -24.58
C THR A 336 30.24 -9.72 -23.40
N ASP A 337 30.15 -8.39 -23.45
CA ASP A 337 29.44 -7.59 -22.46
C ASP A 337 27.91 -7.67 -22.69
N LEU A 338 27.18 -7.98 -21.63
CA LEU A 338 25.73 -8.11 -21.63
C LEU A 338 25.13 -7.09 -20.65
N ARG A 339 24.09 -6.38 -21.11
CA ARG A 339 23.23 -5.54 -20.28
C ARG A 339 21.92 -6.26 -20.05
N PHE A 340 21.79 -6.90 -18.89
CA PHE A 340 20.55 -7.58 -18.51
C PHE A 340 19.44 -6.57 -18.27
N LYS A 341 18.27 -6.83 -18.86
CA LYS A 341 17.04 -6.05 -18.66
C LYS A 341 16.09 -6.72 -17.68
N ALA A 342 16.13 -8.06 -17.62
CA ALA A 342 15.56 -8.87 -16.56
C ALA A 342 16.24 -10.24 -16.47
N ILE A 343 16.30 -10.80 -15.26
CA ILE A 343 16.39 -12.23 -14.97
C ILE A 343 15.35 -12.53 -13.89
N THR A 344 14.32 -13.31 -14.21
CA THR A 344 13.22 -13.59 -13.28
C THR A 344 12.66 -15.00 -13.45
N LEU A 345 11.76 -15.41 -12.55
CA LEU A 345 11.12 -16.73 -12.63
C LEU A 345 10.32 -16.82 -13.92
N LEU A 346 10.61 -17.82 -14.76
CA LEU A 346 9.63 -18.27 -15.74
C LEU A 346 8.62 -19.13 -14.99
N GLU A 347 7.42 -18.59 -14.76
CA GLU A 347 6.36 -19.29 -14.05
C GLU A 347 6.08 -20.66 -14.70
N PRO A 348 5.93 -21.74 -13.91
CA PRO A 348 5.60 -23.04 -14.45
C PRO A 348 4.27 -23.03 -15.21
N GLU A 349 4.22 -23.80 -16.31
CA GLU A 349 2.99 -23.99 -17.09
C GLU A 349 1.82 -24.37 -16.17
N LYS A 350 0.68 -23.69 -16.28
CA LYS A 350 -0.49 -23.89 -15.38
C LYS A 350 -0.95 -25.34 -15.38
N LYS A 351 -0.91 -25.99 -16.56
CA LYS A 351 -1.19 -27.43 -16.75
C LYS A 351 -0.29 -28.35 -15.92
N SER A 352 0.97 -27.96 -15.74
CA SER A 352 1.98 -28.72 -14.99
C SER A 352 1.96 -28.38 -13.49
N LEU A 353 1.52 -27.18 -13.13
CA LEU A 353 1.41 -26.74 -11.73
C LEU A 353 0.11 -27.16 -11.03
N LEU A 354 -1.04 -27.23 -11.73
CA LEU A 354 -2.30 -27.65 -11.12
C LEU A 354 -2.23 -29.04 -10.43
N PRO A 355 -1.61 -30.09 -11.02
CA PRO A 355 -1.38 -31.36 -10.32
C PRO A 355 -0.44 -31.26 -9.13
N TYR A 356 0.50 -30.30 -9.12
CA TYR A 356 1.39 -30.06 -7.99
C TYR A 356 0.62 -29.44 -6.82
N LEU A 357 -0.20 -28.41 -7.08
CA LEU A 357 -1.04 -27.79 -6.05
C LEU A 357 -2.04 -28.80 -5.46
N GLU A 358 -2.68 -29.62 -6.29
CA GLU A 358 -3.60 -30.67 -5.81
C GLU A 358 -2.87 -31.70 -4.93
N ALA A 359 -1.67 -32.13 -5.31
CA ALA A 359 -0.85 -33.02 -4.49
C ALA A 359 -0.42 -32.36 -3.16
N GLU A 360 -0.06 -31.07 -3.18
CA GLU A 360 0.33 -30.31 -2.00
C GLU A 360 -0.84 -30.16 -1.00
N HIS A 361 -2.02 -29.73 -1.46
CA HIS A 361 -3.20 -29.53 -0.62
C HIS A 361 -3.81 -30.83 -0.09
N SER A 362 -3.62 -31.95 -0.81
CA SER A 362 -4.03 -33.29 -0.36
C SER A 362 -2.97 -34.00 0.52
N GLY A 363 -1.78 -33.43 0.69
CA GLY A 363 -0.67 -34.06 1.40
C GLY A 363 -0.06 -35.28 0.68
N GLY A 364 -0.25 -35.36 -0.63
CA GLY A 364 0.23 -36.42 -1.50
C GLY A 364 1.67 -36.27 -1.98
N GLN A 365 2.06 -37.14 -2.90
CA GLN A 365 3.39 -37.13 -3.52
C GLN A 365 3.51 -35.97 -4.52
N LEU A 366 4.30 -34.95 -4.18
CA LEU A 366 4.55 -33.80 -5.06
C LEU A 366 5.18 -34.24 -6.40
N PRO A 367 4.60 -33.85 -7.56
CA PRO A 367 5.23 -33.98 -8.88
C PRO A 367 6.52 -33.16 -8.99
N SER A 368 7.40 -33.55 -9.92
CA SER A 368 8.53 -32.71 -10.30
C SER A 368 8.08 -31.60 -11.25
N VAL A 369 8.45 -30.36 -10.95
CA VAL A 369 8.19 -29.18 -11.79
C VAL A 369 9.55 -28.54 -12.11
N PRO A 370 9.97 -28.45 -13.40
CA PRO A 370 11.26 -27.87 -13.77
C PRO A 370 11.38 -26.40 -13.34
N ARG A 371 12.52 -26.05 -12.75
CA ARG A 371 12.83 -24.68 -12.30
C ARG A 371 13.45 -23.90 -13.44
N LYS A 372 12.76 -22.87 -13.94
CA LYS A 372 13.20 -22.10 -15.11
C LYS A 372 13.28 -20.60 -14.82
N ALA A 373 14.28 -19.94 -15.42
CA ALA A 373 14.41 -18.50 -15.45
C ALA A 373 14.14 -17.97 -16.86
N PHE A 374 13.38 -16.87 -16.94
CA PHE A 374 13.27 -16.02 -18.11
C PHE A 374 14.34 -14.91 -18.00
N SER A 375 14.94 -14.54 -19.13
CA SER A 375 15.77 -13.34 -19.21
C SER A 375 15.55 -12.58 -20.51
N ALA A 376 15.60 -11.24 -20.41
CA ALA A 376 15.73 -10.34 -21.53
C ALA A 376 17.01 -9.51 -21.35
N TYR A 377 17.80 -9.31 -22.40
CA TYR A 377 19.08 -8.60 -22.31
C TYR A 377 19.56 -8.06 -23.66
N TYR A 378 20.43 -7.06 -23.63
CA TYR A 378 21.19 -6.57 -24.79
C TYR A 378 22.63 -7.08 -24.75
N ILE A 379 23.26 -7.22 -25.92
CA ILE A 379 24.73 -7.09 -25.99
C ILE A 379 25.03 -5.59 -25.85
N ARG A 380 25.86 -5.19 -24.88
CA ARG A 380 26.05 -3.78 -24.52
C ARG A 380 26.59 -2.98 -25.71
N ASN A 381 26.19 -1.72 -25.81
CA ASN A 381 26.51 -0.80 -26.90
C ASN A 381 26.04 -1.26 -28.30
N THR A 382 24.96 -2.04 -28.38
CA THR A 382 24.36 -2.48 -29.66
C THR A 382 22.82 -2.49 -29.64
N ASP A 383 22.22 -2.65 -30.82
CA ASP A 383 20.79 -2.88 -31.05
C ASP A 383 20.32 -4.31 -30.69
N ARG A 384 21.23 -5.20 -30.29
CA ARG A 384 21.00 -6.66 -30.28
C ARG A 384 20.29 -7.12 -29.02
N PHE A 385 18.98 -6.88 -28.98
CA PHE A 385 18.09 -7.38 -27.94
C PHE A 385 17.83 -8.88 -28.07
N HIS A 386 17.79 -9.60 -26.96
CA HIS A 386 17.60 -11.05 -26.90
C HIS A 386 16.63 -11.46 -25.78
N GLU A 387 15.90 -12.55 -26.01
CA GLU A 387 15.21 -13.34 -24.99
C GLU A 387 15.96 -14.66 -24.78
N ALA A 388 16.11 -15.11 -23.53
CA ALA A 388 16.60 -16.43 -23.19
C ALA A 388 15.75 -17.12 -22.12
N ILE A 389 15.65 -18.46 -22.21
CA ILE A 389 15.06 -19.32 -21.18
C ILE A 389 16.16 -20.25 -20.66
N VAL A 390 16.36 -20.28 -19.34
CA VAL A 390 17.36 -21.09 -18.66
C VAL A 390 16.68 -22.10 -17.74
N ASN A 391 16.95 -23.38 -17.94
CA ASN A 391 16.50 -24.46 -17.07
C ASN A 391 17.55 -24.70 -15.97
N LEU A 392 17.23 -24.23 -14.76
CA LEU A 392 18.05 -24.32 -13.55
C LEU A 392 17.96 -25.69 -12.88
N SER A 393 17.06 -26.57 -13.33
CA SER A 393 17.06 -28.00 -12.97
C SER A 393 18.04 -28.81 -13.82
N GLU A 394 18.43 -28.32 -15.00
CA GLU A 394 19.29 -29.03 -15.98
C GLU A 394 20.63 -28.33 -16.28
N ASP A 395 20.94 -27.18 -15.65
CA ASP A 395 22.12 -26.34 -15.94
C ASP A 395 22.25 -25.97 -17.43
N LYS A 396 21.12 -25.58 -18.05
CA LYS A 396 21.03 -25.47 -19.51
C LYS A 396 20.25 -24.25 -19.98
N VAL A 397 20.80 -23.52 -20.94
CA VAL A 397 20.04 -22.56 -21.77
C VAL A 397 19.18 -23.36 -22.76
N GLU A 398 17.86 -23.29 -22.63
CA GLU A 398 16.91 -23.98 -23.51
C GLU A 398 16.63 -23.18 -24.79
N SER A 399 16.57 -21.85 -24.68
CA SER A 399 16.45 -20.93 -25.80
C SER A 399 17.32 -19.69 -25.57
N ASN A 400 17.84 -19.13 -26.66
CA ASN A 400 18.46 -17.81 -26.71
C ASN A 400 18.22 -17.24 -28.11
N VAL A 401 17.41 -16.19 -28.21
CA VAL A 401 16.83 -15.73 -29.48
C VAL A 401 16.99 -14.22 -29.59
N ARG A 402 17.64 -13.75 -30.67
CA ARG A 402 17.65 -12.32 -31.01
C ARG A 402 16.24 -11.90 -31.42
N LEU A 403 15.72 -10.85 -30.80
CA LEU A 403 14.39 -10.31 -31.09
C LEU A 403 14.42 -9.43 -32.36
N GLY A 404 13.24 -9.21 -32.94
CA GLY A 404 13.07 -8.50 -34.21
C GLY A 404 13.25 -6.98 -34.11
N PRO A 405 13.22 -6.26 -35.25
CA PRO A 405 13.11 -4.80 -35.25
C PRO A 405 11.81 -4.37 -34.56
N ASN A 406 11.76 -3.16 -34.01
CA ASN A 406 10.62 -2.61 -33.27
C ASN A 406 10.23 -3.40 -32.00
N VAL A 407 11.19 -4.12 -31.41
CA VAL A 407 11.06 -4.80 -30.12
C VAL A 407 12.19 -4.33 -29.21
N HIS A 408 11.86 -3.57 -28.18
CA HIS A 408 12.83 -2.87 -27.34
C HIS A 408 12.65 -3.19 -25.85
N GLY A 409 13.76 -3.27 -25.12
CA GLY A 409 13.73 -3.51 -23.68
C GLY A 409 13.33 -2.29 -22.86
N ASN A 410 12.85 -2.56 -21.65
CA ASN A 410 12.65 -1.60 -20.57
C ASN A 410 13.94 -0.81 -20.25
N ALA A 411 13.77 0.33 -19.57
CA ALA A 411 14.86 1.02 -18.90
C ALA A 411 15.48 0.13 -17.80
N ASP A 412 16.74 0.40 -17.46
CA ASP A 412 17.34 -0.01 -16.19
C ASP A 412 17.97 1.22 -15.51
N TYR A 413 18.11 1.20 -14.19
CA TYR A 413 18.55 2.36 -13.43
C TYR A 413 19.92 2.90 -13.88
N ALA A 414 20.86 2.01 -14.17
CA ALA A 414 22.17 2.41 -14.67
C ALA A 414 22.08 3.07 -16.07
N GLU A 415 21.16 2.61 -16.93
CA GLU A 415 20.97 3.19 -18.27
C GLU A 415 20.38 4.61 -18.20
N ILE A 416 19.49 4.86 -17.25
CA ILE A 416 18.96 6.21 -16.98
C ILE A 416 20.07 7.14 -16.47
N VAL A 417 20.87 6.70 -15.50
CA VAL A 417 21.99 7.51 -14.97
C VAL A 417 23.07 7.75 -16.02
N GLU A 418 23.41 6.74 -16.83
CA GLU A 418 24.32 6.90 -17.98
C GLU A 418 23.77 7.92 -18.99
N MET A 419 22.45 7.92 -19.25
CA MET A 419 21.80 8.83 -20.19
C MET A 419 21.68 10.27 -19.67
N GLU A 420 21.40 10.46 -18.37
CA GLU A 420 21.42 11.78 -17.72
C GLU A 420 22.82 12.41 -17.82
N ASN A 421 23.86 11.63 -17.48
CA ASN A 421 25.25 12.07 -17.57
C ASN A 421 25.67 12.37 -19.01
N ALA A 422 25.21 11.58 -20.00
CA ALA A 422 25.42 11.88 -21.41
C ALA A 422 24.75 13.20 -21.83
N ALA A 423 23.50 13.43 -21.42
CA ALA A 423 22.75 14.64 -21.73
C ALA A 423 23.38 15.90 -21.15
N LEU A 424 23.64 15.93 -19.84
CA LEU A 424 24.28 17.07 -19.16
C LEU A 424 25.74 17.25 -19.59
N GLY A 425 26.42 16.16 -19.96
CA GLY A 425 27.80 16.16 -20.44
C GLY A 425 27.99 16.69 -21.86
N HIS A 426 26.96 16.72 -22.71
CA HIS A 426 27.10 16.98 -24.14
C HIS A 426 27.21 18.48 -24.50
N GLU A 427 28.24 18.87 -25.25
CA GLU A 427 28.54 20.28 -25.58
C GLU A 427 27.39 21.01 -26.30
N ALA A 428 26.67 20.34 -27.22
CA ALA A 428 25.51 20.95 -27.87
C ALA A 428 24.34 21.20 -26.90
N VAL A 429 24.18 20.39 -25.85
CA VAL A 429 23.15 20.58 -24.82
C VAL A 429 23.54 21.77 -23.94
N LYS A 430 24.82 21.86 -23.52
CA LYS A 430 25.38 23.04 -22.84
C LYS A 430 25.22 24.32 -23.66
N ALA A 431 25.34 24.24 -24.98
CA ALA A 431 25.14 25.37 -25.88
C ALA A 431 23.66 25.84 -25.96
N GLU A 432 22.67 24.96 -25.80
CA GLU A 432 21.27 25.37 -25.63
C GLU A 432 21.02 25.96 -24.23
N ILE A 433 21.57 25.34 -23.16
CA ILE A 433 21.50 25.87 -21.78
C ILE A 433 22.06 27.30 -21.71
N ALA A 434 23.19 27.57 -22.38
CA ALA A 434 23.80 28.90 -22.41
C ALA A 434 22.89 30.00 -23.01
N LYS A 435 21.93 29.65 -23.87
CA LYS A 435 20.96 30.62 -24.44
C LYS A 435 19.95 31.13 -23.41
N LEU A 436 19.64 30.30 -22.41
CA LEU A 436 18.76 30.65 -21.30
C LEU A 436 19.38 31.70 -20.36
N LYS A 437 20.72 31.88 -20.38
CA LYS A 437 21.43 32.82 -19.49
C LYS A 437 21.01 32.64 -18.02
N LEU A 438 21.00 31.40 -17.55
CA LEU A 438 20.62 31.05 -16.18
C LEU A 438 21.48 31.81 -15.16
N PRO A 439 20.96 32.09 -13.94
CA PRO A 439 21.75 32.68 -12.86
C PRO A 439 23.03 31.88 -12.57
N GLU A 440 24.10 32.59 -12.19
CA GLU A 440 25.38 31.96 -11.86
C GLU A 440 25.22 30.96 -10.70
N GLY A 441 25.72 29.74 -10.87
CA GLY A 441 25.54 28.64 -9.91
C GLY A 441 24.27 27.79 -10.07
N THR A 442 23.38 28.10 -11.02
CA THR A 442 22.18 27.27 -11.27
C THR A 442 22.55 25.83 -11.68
N VAL A 443 21.93 24.85 -11.03
CA VAL A 443 22.05 23.42 -11.37
C VAL A 443 20.90 23.00 -12.29
N VAL A 444 21.24 22.41 -13.44
CA VAL A 444 20.30 21.85 -14.43
C VAL A 444 20.11 20.37 -14.16
N CYS A 445 18.85 19.92 -14.21
CA CYS A 445 18.44 18.52 -14.07
C CYS A 445 17.90 17.98 -15.39
N ALA A 446 17.92 16.67 -15.58
CA ALA A 446 17.51 16.04 -16.83
C ALA A 446 16.82 14.69 -16.56
N ASP A 447 15.60 14.50 -17.07
CA ASP A 447 14.82 13.27 -16.95
C ASP A 447 14.85 12.47 -18.27
N PRO A 448 15.62 11.36 -18.38
CA PRO A 448 15.56 10.49 -19.55
C PRO A 448 14.24 9.71 -19.61
N TRP A 449 13.27 10.20 -20.37
CA TRP A 449 12.04 9.47 -20.66
C TRP A 449 12.22 8.49 -21.81
N ILE A 450 11.69 7.28 -21.66
CA ILE A 450 11.50 6.34 -22.77
C ILE A 450 10.71 7.03 -23.89
N TYR A 451 11.10 6.80 -25.15
CA TYR A 451 10.76 7.68 -26.28
C TYR A 451 9.26 7.79 -26.63
N GLY A 452 8.43 6.87 -26.13
CA GLY A 452 7.07 6.66 -26.62
C GLY A 452 7.08 5.97 -27.99
N ALA A 453 6.11 6.25 -28.86
CA ALA A 453 6.16 5.90 -30.28
C ALA A 453 5.19 6.78 -31.07
N ASP A 454 5.55 7.18 -32.29
CA ASP A 454 4.67 7.90 -33.21
C ASP A 454 4.81 7.47 -34.68
N GLY A 455 5.78 6.61 -35.01
CA GLY A 455 6.04 6.13 -36.37
C GLY A 455 6.87 7.09 -37.22
N VAL A 456 7.53 8.08 -36.61
CA VAL A 456 8.35 9.08 -37.30
C VAL A 456 9.82 8.89 -36.90
N ASP A 457 10.57 8.23 -37.79
CA ASP A 457 12.00 7.94 -37.64
C ASP A 457 12.36 7.30 -36.28
N ASP A 458 11.51 6.37 -35.80
CA ASP A 458 11.54 5.80 -34.45
C ASP A 458 11.77 4.27 -34.41
N ASP A 459 12.44 3.71 -35.43
CA ASP A 459 12.84 2.29 -35.53
C ASP A 459 14.04 1.90 -34.64
N GLU A 460 14.95 2.83 -34.33
CA GLU A 460 16.02 2.61 -33.33
C GLU A 460 15.54 2.96 -31.93
N ARG A 461 16.15 2.36 -30.90
CA ARG A 461 15.79 2.66 -29.51
C ARG A 461 16.32 4.04 -29.08
N TYR A 462 15.46 4.90 -28.57
CA TYR A 462 15.79 6.26 -28.16
C TYR A 462 15.38 6.58 -26.72
N TYR A 463 15.98 7.65 -26.18
CA TYR A 463 15.47 8.39 -25.02
C TYR A 463 15.13 9.83 -25.44
N GLN A 464 14.03 10.38 -24.93
CA GLN A 464 13.67 11.79 -25.01
C GLN A 464 13.94 12.39 -23.63
N VAL A 465 14.93 13.26 -23.51
CA VAL A 465 15.36 13.79 -22.20
C VAL A 465 14.64 15.11 -21.93
N PHE A 466 13.82 15.19 -20.88
CA PHE A 466 13.16 16.44 -20.48
C PHE A 466 14.05 17.23 -19.53
N MET A 467 14.23 18.52 -19.81
CA MET A 467 15.22 19.36 -19.13
C MET A 467 14.55 20.26 -18.09
N TYR A 468 15.14 20.34 -16.90
CA TYR A 468 14.67 21.13 -15.76
C TYR A 468 15.85 21.83 -15.07
N MET A 469 15.61 22.53 -13.97
CA MET A 469 16.65 23.03 -13.06
C MET A 469 16.14 23.10 -11.62
N ARG A 470 17.04 23.14 -10.65
CA ARG A 470 16.69 23.42 -9.24
C ARG A 470 16.33 24.90 -9.05
N ASP A 471 15.79 25.28 -7.89
CA ASP A 471 15.61 26.70 -7.56
C ASP A 471 16.96 27.45 -7.66
N PRO A 472 17.10 28.45 -8.55
CA PRO A 472 18.33 29.23 -8.66
C PRO A 472 18.61 30.10 -7.43
N SER A 473 17.66 30.20 -6.49
CA SER A 473 17.85 30.83 -5.18
C SER A 473 18.51 29.90 -4.14
N ASN A 474 18.43 28.57 -4.32
CA ASN A 474 19.12 27.57 -3.50
C ASN A 474 19.56 26.34 -4.34
N PRO A 475 20.45 26.51 -5.35
CA PRO A 475 20.81 25.42 -6.27
C PRO A 475 21.63 24.28 -5.62
N SER A 476 22.11 24.52 -4.40
CA SER A 476 22.81 23.54 -3.54
C SER A 476 21.90 22.56 -2.82
N ASP A 477 20.58 22.79 -2.77
CA ASP A 477 19.64 21.81 -2.23
C ASP A 477 19.48 20.66 -3.23
N GLU A 478 19.69 19.42 -2.79
CA GLU A 478 19.62 18.27 -3.68
C GLU A 478 18.18 17.77 -3.90
N ASP A 479 17.27 18.08 -2.96
CA ASP A 479 15.87 17.67 -2.94
C ASP A 479 14.91 18.75 -3.48
N SER A 480 15.45 19.86 -4.02
CA SER A 480 14.65 20.96 -4.63
C SER A 480 13.80 20.48 -5.82
N ASN A 481 12.54 20.89 -5.83
CA ASN A 481 11.51 20.53 -6.80
C ASN A 481 11.78 21.10 -8.20
N TYR A 482 12.66 20.43 -8.96
CA TYR A 482 13.01 20.82 -10.31
C TYR A 482 11.83 20.81 -11.30
N TYR A 483 10.75 20.07 -11.00
CA TYR A 483 9.49 20.13 -11.77
C TYR A 483 8.79 21.50 -11.68
N ALA A 484 9.19 22.39 -10.75
CA ALA A 484 8.77 23.80 -10.75
C ALA A 484 9.52 24.65 -11.80
N PHE A 485 10.61 24.15 -12.40
CA PHE A 485 11.45 24.87 -13.36
C PHE A 485 11.77 24.07 -14.65
N PRO A 486 10.76 23.59 -15.41
CA PRO A 486 10.96 22.99 -16.72
C PRO A 486 11.56 23.99 -17.72
N LEU A 487 12.41 23.50 -18.63
CA LEU A 487 13.14 24.26 -19.63
C LEU A 487 12.56 24.04 -21.06
N PRO A 488 12.69 25.01 -21.98
CA PRO A 488 11.98 25.01 -23.28
C PRO A 488 12.67 24.17 -24.39
N PHE A 489 13.41 23.12 -24.05
CA PHE A 489 14.03 22.22 -25.03
C PHE A 489 14.24 20.81 -24.45
N SER A 490 14.41 19.82 -25.33
CA SER A 490 14.56 18.40 -24.98
C SER A 490 15.49 17.69 -25.97
N PRO A 491 16.69 17.24 -25.56
CA PRO A 491 17.56 16.45 -26.43
C PRO A 491 17.08 15.00 -26.57
N VAL A 492 17.39 14.40 -27.73
CA VAL A 492 17.09 13.01 -28.07
C VAL A 492 18.38 12.26 -28.30
N PHE A 493 18.52 11.10 -27.66
CA PHE A 493 19.72 10.27 -27.67
C PHE A 493 19.42 8.83 -28.09
N ASN A 494 20.34 8.20 -28.81
CA ASN A 494 20.29 6.77 -29.09
C ASN A 494 20.57 5.97 -27.80
N ALA A 495 19.65 5.08 -27.43
CA ALA A 495 19.66 4.33 -26.17
C ALA A 495 20.68 3.17 -26.14
N SER A 496 21.37 2.91 -27.25
CA SER A 496 22.44 1.92 -27.35
C SER A 496 23.83 2.58 -27.46
N THR A 497 23.97 3.73 -28.14
CA THR A 497 25.29 4.40 -28.29
C THR A 497 25.50 5.61 -27.37
N PHE A 498 24.45 6.13 -26.74
CA PHE A 498 24.45 7.39 -25.98
C PHE A 498 24.88 8.62 -26.79
N GLU A 499 24.77 8.55 -28.12
CA GLU A 499 25.04 9.68 -29.03
C GLU A 499 23.80 10.57 -29.19
N LEU A 500 24.03 11.89 -29.25
CA LEU A 500 22.97 12.88 -29.48
C LEU A 500 22.47 12.78 -30.93
N VAL A 501 21.19 12.49 -31.10
CA VAL A 501 20.51 12.41 -32.40
C VAL A 501 20.09 13.81 -32.86
N ARG A 502 19.45 14.58 -31.97
CA ARG A 502 18.96 15.95 -32.20
C ARG A 502 18.58 16.64 -30.90
N ILE A 503 18.27 17.94 -30.96
CA ILE A 503 17.62 18.67 -29.87
C ILE A 503 16.29 19.25 -30.35
N ASP A 504 15.20 18.84 -29.73
CA ASP A 504 13.86 19.34 -30.00
C ASP A 504 13.63 20.63 -29.17
N GLN A 505 13.42 21.77 -29.83
CA GLN A 505 12.85 22.95 -29.15
C GLN A 505 11.35 22.68 -28.93
N VAL A 506 10.84 22.96 -27.73
CA VAL A 506 9.44 22.65 -27.38
C VAL A 506 8.58 23.93 -27.41
N PRO A 507 7.31 23.86 -27.84
CA PRO A 507 6.45 25.03 -27.87
C PRO A 507 5.98 25.40 -26.45
N THR A 508 6.20 26.66 -26.07
CA THR A 508 5.74 27.24 -24.80
C THR A 508 4.41 27.97 -24.93
N GLY A 509 3.95 28.22 -26.16
CA GLY A 509 2.73 29.00 -26.43
C GLY A 509 1.47 28.17 -26.62
N ALA A 510 0.36 28.86 -26.90
CA ALA A 510 -0.97 28.27 -27.06
C ALA A 510 -1.21 27.48 -28.37
N ASP A 511 -0.16 27.26 -29.16
CA ASP A 511 -0.16 26.41 -30.34
C ASP A 511 1.20 25.71 -30.52
N LYS A 512 1.46 25.16 -31.71
CA LYS A 512 2.71 24.45 -32.05
C LYS A 512 3.86 25.36 -32.51
N THR A 513 3.74 26.69 -32.38
CA THR A 513 4.77 27.64 -32.83
C THR A 513 6.00 27.55 -31.95
N LEU A 514 7.13 27.14 -32.54
CA LEU A 514 8.42 27.15 -31.86
C LEU A 514 8.96 28.59 -31.77
N LYS A 515 9.43 28.96 -30.58
CA LYS A 515 10.10 30.23 -30.31
C LYS A 515 11.60 29.96 -30.09
N PRO A 516 12.51 30.80 -30.59
CA PRO A 516 13.93 30.69 -30.22
C PRO A 516 14.11 30.77 -28.70
N ILE A 517 15.01 29.97 -28.14
CA ILE A 517 15.29 29.97 -26.70
C ILE A 517 15.66 31.38 -26.24
N ALA A 518 14.84 31.93 -25.35
CA ALA A 518 14.99 33.26 -24.75
C ALA A 518 15.68 33.16 -23.37
N PRO A 519 16.21 34.28 -22.84
CA PRO A 519 16.69 34.32 -21.46
C PRO A 519 15.61 33.92 -20.45
N TYR A 520 16.01 33.20 -19.40
CA TYR A 520 15.15 32.76 -18.31
C TYR A 520 14.46 33.93 -17.60
N GLN A 521 13.19 33.73 -17.26
CA GLN A 521 12.39 34.67 -16.50
C GLN A 521 12.24 34.15 -15.07
N ALA A 522 12.67 34.94 -14.09
CA ALA A 522 12.70 34.53 -12.69
C ALA A 522 11.28 34.31 -12.15
N LYS A 523 11.04 33.09 -11.65
CA LYS A 523 9.82 32.67 -10.96
C LYS A 523 10.16 32.19 -9.53
N PRO A 524 9.22 32.28 -8.57
CA PRO A 524 9.46 31.80 -7.21
C PRO A 524 9.64 30.27 -7.17
N ALA A 525 10.26 29.78 -6.10
CA ALA A 525 10.29 28.35 -5.78
C ALA A 525 8.88 27.80 -5.47
N ASN A 526 8.74 26.48 -5.51
CA ASN A 526 7.54 25.77 -5.07
C ASN A 526 7.96 24.41 -4.49
N GLU A 527 8.51 24.46 -3.29
CA GLU A 527 9.10 23.28 -2.63
C GLU A 527 8.05 22.51 -1.83
N TYR A 528 8.22 21.18 -1.75
CA TYR A 528 7.34 20.29 -0.97
C TYR A 528 7.97 19.79 0.34
N VAL A 529 9.31 19.81 0.47
CA VAL A 529 9.99 19.26 1.67
C VAL A 529 9.70 20.11 2.92
N PRO A 530 9.57 19.50 4.12
CA PRO A 530 9.07 20.16 5.33
C PRO A 530 9.81 21.44 5.75
N GLU A 531 11.09 21.54 5.41
CA GLU A 531 12.03 22.62 5.73
C GLU A 531 11.57 23.98 5.18
N TYR A 532 10.77 23.98 4.10
CA TYR A 532 10.20 25.18 3.49
C TYR A 532 8.77 25.49 3.96
N GLN A 533 8.18 24.71 4.87
CA GLN A 533 6.75 24.76 5.21
C GLN A 533 6.45 25.26 6.63
N GLU A 534 5.39 26.06 6.80
CA GLU A 534 4.81 26.32 8.12
C GLU A 534 3.95 25.12 8.59
N LEU A 535 4.60 24.15 9.22
CA LEU A 535 3.95 22.92 9.69
C LEU A 535 2.86 23.16 10.76
N ARG A 536 1.78 22.36 10.68
CA ARG A 536 0.65 22.39 11.63
C ARG A 536 1.08 21.92 13.03
N LYS A 537 0.50 22.54 14.06
CA LYS A 537 0.90 22.36 15.48
C LYS A 537 -0.21 21.79 16.38
N ASP A 538 -1.34 21.43 15.78
CA ASP A 538 -2.56 20.94 16.44
C ASP A 538 -2.85 19.44 16.19
N VAL A 539 -2.08 18.80 15.30
CA VAL A 539 -2.16 17.36 15.02
C VAL A 539 -1.74 16.56 16.25
N LYS A 540 -2.66 15.75 16.80
CA LYS A 540 -2.40 14.88 17.96
C LYS A 540 -2.02 13.47 17.49
N PRO A 541 -1.11 12.76 18.17
CA PRO A 541 -0.74 11.40 17.81
C PRO A 541 -1.94 10.44 17.77
N LEU A 542 -1.99 9.61 16.72
CA LEU A 542 -2.95 8.52 16.56
C LEU A 542 -2.17 7.19 16.51
N HIS A 543 -2.13 6.48 17.64
CA HIS A 543 -1.40 5.22 17.74
C HIS A 543 -2.32 4.03 17.41
N ILE A 544 -1.90 3.20 16.45
CA ILE A 544 -2.50 1.89 16.14
C ILE A 544 -1.63 0.82 16.79
N SER A 545 -2.21 -0.05 17.62
CA SER A 545 -1.47 -1.11 18.32
C SER A 545 -2.23 -2.44 18.33
N GLN A 546 -1.48 -3.54 18.30
CA GLN A 546 -1.98 -4.90 18.45
C GLN A 546 -1.20 -5.57 19.59
N PRO A 547 -1.68 -5.49 20.86
CA PRO A 547 -0.90 -5.90 22.03
C PRO A 547 -0.62 -7.41 22.08
N ASP A 548 -1.49 -8.22 21.46
CA ASP A 548 -1.34 -9.68 21.36
C ASP A 548 -0.76 -10.13 20.01
N GLY A 549 -0.25 -9.19 19.19
CA GLY A 549 0.28 -9.45 17.86
C GLY A 549 -0.78 -9.47 16.74
N PRO A 550 -0.37 -9.82 15.51
CA PRO A 550 -1.23 -9.85 14.34
C PRO A 550 -2.07 -11.14 14.26
N SER A 551 -3.20 -11.07 13.58
CA SER A 551 -4.10 -12.22 13.34
C SER A 551 -3.77 -13.00 12.06
N PHE A 552 -2.66 -12.66 11.40
CA PHE A 552 -2.12 -13.35 10.24
C PHE A 552 -0.82 -14.09 10.58
N THR A 553 -0.50 -15.12 9.81
CA THR A 553 0.83 -15.72 9.80
C THR A 553 1.45 -15.58 8.41
N VAL A 554 2.78 -15.50 8.38
CA VAL A 554 3.60 -15.53 7.16
C VAL A 554 4.61 -16.67 7.29
N THR A 555 4.71 -17.52 6.28
CA THR A 555 5.60 -18.70 6.27
C THR A 555 6.40 -18.72 4.96
N PRO A 556 7.74 -18.79 4.98
CA PRO A 556 8.54 -18.83 3.76
C PRO A 556 8.26 -20.09 2.91
N THR A 557 8.21 -19.91 1.58
CA THR A 557 8.14 -21.00 0.58
C THR A 557 9.48 -21.23 -0.14
N GLY A 558 10.54 -20.58 0.35
CA GLY A 558 11.92 -20.59 -0.13
C GLY A 558 12.63 -19.33 0.40
N GLU A 559 13.68 -18.87 -0.27
CA GLU A 559 14.43 -17.67 0.16
C GLU A 559 13.67 -16.35 -0.08
N THR A 560 12.83 -16.28 -1.11
CA THR A 560 12.30 -15.02 -1.68
C THR A 560 10.77 -15.03 -1.93
N GLY A 561 10.03 -15.93 -1.26
CA GLY A 561 8.58 -16.08 -1.41
C GLY A 561 7.91 -16.63 -0.16
N TRP A 562 6.60 -16.38 -0.02
CA TRP A 562 5.88 -16.60 1.25
C TRP A 562 4.45 -17.08 1.03
N THR A 563 3.94 -17.89 1.96
CA THR A 563 2.50 -18.14 2.16
C THR A 563 1.99 -17.25 3.28
N VAL A 564 0.85 -16.59 3.07
CA VAL A 564 0.14 -15.80 4.07
C VAL A 564 -1.17 -16.51 4.42
N ALA A 565 -1.52 -16.55 5.71
CA ALA A 565 -2.79 -17.10 6.19
C ALA A 565 -3.45 -16.13 7.20
N TRP A 566 -4.73 -15.82 7.00
CA TRP A 566 -5.47 -14.83 7.81
C TRP A 566 -6.98 -15.01 7.67
N GLN A 567 -7.71 -15.13 8.80
CA GLN A 567 -9.20 -15.11 8.82
C GLN A 567 -9.86 -15.99 7.73
N LYS A 568 -9.43 -17.26 7.64
CA LYS A 568 -9.80 -18.28 6.61
C LYS A 568 -9.21 -18.10 5.21
N TRP A 569 -8.62 -16.96 4.87
CA TRP A 569 -7.84 -16.79 3.65
C TRP A 569 -6.49 -17.51 3.74
N THR A 570 -6.07 -18.11 2.63
CA THR A 570 -4.68 -18.53 2.38
C THR A 570 -4.28 -18.19 0.95
N PHE A 571 -3.04 -17.75 0.74
CA PHE A 571 -2.47 -17.45 -0.57
C PHE A 571 -0.95 -17.39 -0.51
N ARG A 572 -0.27 -17.48 -1.67
CA ARG A 572 1.16 -17.21 -1.79
C ARG A 572 1.39 -15.80 -2.32
N VAL A 573 2.43 -15.16 -1.80
CA VAL A 573 2.97 -13.88 -2.27
C VAL A 573 4.29 -14.17 -2.97
N GLY A 574 4.38 -13.78 -4.24
CA GLY A 574 5.62 -13.69 -4.99
C GLY A 574 5.91 -12.25 -5.39
N PHE A 575 7.11 -12.03 -5.91
CA PHE A 575 7.60 -10.74 -6.36
C PHE A 575 8.37 -10.92 -7.67
N ASN A 576 8.12 -10.06 -8.67
CA ASN A 576 8.89 -10.02 -9.92
C ASN A 576 9.16 -8.57 -10.34
N GLN A 577 10.10 -8.39 -11.27
CA GLN A 577 10.61 -7.08 -11.66
C GLN A 577 9.56 -6.16 -12.32
N ARG A 578 8.60 -6.72 -13.08
CA ARG A 578 7.62 -5.97 -13.87
C ARG A 578 6.37 -5.60 -13.08
N GLU A 579 5.73 -6.60 -12.47
CA GLU A 579 4.45 -6.44 -11.76
C GLU A 579 4.64 -6.08 -10.29
N GLY A 580 5.87 -6.20 -9.76
CA GLY A 580 6.11 -6.15 -8.32
C GLY A 580 5.44 -7.34 -7.63
N MET A 581 4.48 -7.06 -6.77
CA MET A 581 3.74 -8.05 -5.97
C MET A 581 2.72 -8.84 -6.82
N VAL A 582 2.84 -10.16 -6.81
CA VAL A 582 1.89 -11.10 -7.45
C VAL A 582 1.37 -12.09 -6.41
N LEU A 583 0.05 -12.32 -6.39
CA LEU A 583 -0.57 -13.32 -5.51
C LEU A 583 -0.96 -14.58 -6.29
N TYR A 584 -0.82 -15.75 -5.66
CA TYR A 584 -1.07 -17.04 -6.28
C TYR A 584 -1.84 -18.01 -5.37
N ASP A 585 -2.59 -18.93 -5.99
CA ASP A 585 -3.35 -20.00 -5.32
C ASP A 585 -4.15 -19.45 -4.12
N VAL A 586 -4.97 -18.45 -4.39
CA VAL A 586 -5.78 -17.73 -3.43
C VAL A 586 -7.02 -18.54 -3.08
N ARG A 587 -7.21 -18.79 -1.79
CA ARG A 587 -8.26 -19.65 -1.23
C ARG A 587 -8.96 -18.98 -0.06
N TYR A 588 -10.19 -19.39 0.18
CA TYR A 588 -10.92 -19.09 1.41
C TYR A 588 -11.51 -20.40 1.96
N GLU A 589 -11.19 -20.74 3.21
CA GLU A 589 -11.63 -21.99 3.85
C GLU A 589 -11.22 -23.23 3.00
N SER A 590 -9.96 -23.21 2.53
CA SER A 590 -9.31 -24.15 1.58
C SER A 590 -9.94 -24.28 0.19
N ARG A 591 -11.11 -23.67 -0.07
CA ARG A 591 -11.73 -23.64 -1.41
C ARG A 591 -11.00 -22.65 -2.32
N PRO A 592 -10.66 -23.03 -3.56
CA PRO A 592 -9.92 -22.17 -4.47
C PRO A 592 -10.80 -21.04 -5.03
N LEU A 593 -10.17 -19.89 -5.24
CA LEU A 593 -10.81 -18.68 -5.77
C LEU A 593 -10.07 -18.13 -6.99
N PHE A 594 -8.75 -17.93 -6.87
CA PHE A 594 -7.92 -17.35 -7.94
C PHE A 594 -6.58 -18.10 -8.02
N TYR A 595 -6.19 -18.52 -9.22
CA TYR A 595 -4.89 -19.11 -9.50
C TYR A 595 -3.77 -18.07 -9.43
N ARG A 596 -3.99 -16.87 -9.99
CA ARG A 596 -3.03 -15.75 -10.04
C ARG A 596 -3.75 -14.39 -10.04
N LEU A 597 -3.21 -13.40 -9.33
CA LEU A 597 -3.68 -12.02 -9.30
C LEU A 597 -2.49 -11.05 -9.40
N SER A 598 -2.56 -10.07 -10.29
CA SER A 598 -1.56 -8.99 -10.41
C SER A 598 -2.11 -7.76 -11.13
N LEU A 599 -1.49 -6.60 -10.89
CA LEU A 599 -1.53 -5.52 -11.89
C LEU A 599 -0.66 -5.95 -13.07
N SER A 600 -1.27 -6.05 -14.24
CA SER A 600 -0.69 -6.61 -15.46
C SER A 600 0.12 -5.58 -16.25
N ASP A 601 -0.43 -4.36 -16.30
CA ASP A 601 0.17 -3.19 -16.92
C ASP A 601 -0.53 -1.92 -16.39
N MET A 602 0.10 -0.78 -16.63
CA MET A 602 -0.57 0.51 -16.65
C MET A 602 -0.09 1.33 -17.86
N ASN A 603 -0.86 2.31 -18.33
CA ASN A 603 -0.46 3.23 -19.41
C ASN A 603 -0.91 4.67 -19.12
N ILE A 604 0.01 5.62 -19.27
CA ILE A 604 -0.19 7.04 -18.93
C ILE A 604 -0.07 7.92 -20.19
N PRO A 605 -1.11 8.01 -21.04
CA PRO A 605 -1.11 8.88 -22.21
C PRO A 605 -1.44 10.33 -21.85
N TYR A 606 -0.56 11.25 -22.23
CA TYR A 606 -0.74 12.70 -22.10
C TYR A 606 -1.50 13.28 -23.30
N ALA A 607 -2.28 14.34 -23.06
CA ALA A 607 -3.21 14.91 -24.02
C ALA A 607 -2.67 16.14 -24.80
N ASP A 608 -1.41 16.53 -24.62
CA ASP A 608 -0.82 17.64 -25.37
C ASP A 608 -0.52 17.20 -26.82
N PRO A 609 -1.12 17.83 -27.84
CA PRO A 609 -0.96 17.43 -29.24
C PRO A 609 0.33 17.96 -29.88
N ARG A 610 1.18 18.69 -29.13
CA ARG A 610 2.38 19.36 -29.63
C ARG A 610 3.61 18.47 -29.44
N ALA A 611 4.55 18.53 -30.38
CA ALA A 611 5.80 17.77 -30.29
C ALA A 611 6.76 18.37 -29.25
N PRO A 612 7.54 17.56 -28.51
CA PRO A 612 7.58 16.08 -28.53
C PRO A 612 6.53 15.42 -27.60
N PHE A 613 5.69 16.21 -26.92
CA PHE A 613 4.83 15.77 -25.80
C PHE A 613 3.77 14.73 -26.18
N HIS A 614 3.30 14.71 -27.44
CA HIS A 614 2.33 13.72 -27.94
C HIS A 614 2.77 12.26 -27.78
N LYS A 615 4.09 12.03 -27.65
CA LYS A 615 4.68 10.71 -27.39
C LYS A 615 4.70 10.30 -25.93
N LYS A 616 4.42 11.20 -24.97
CA LYS A 616 4.35 10.87 -23.52
C LYS A 616 3.16 9.92 -23.30
N SER A 617 3.46 8.63 -23.41
CA SER A 617 2.54 7.50 -23.26
C SER A 617 3.37 6.31 -22.79
N ALA A 618 3.77 6.40 -21.52
CA ALA A 618 4.58 5.41 -20.83
C ALA A 618 3.72 4.22 -20.39
N PHE A 619 4.36 3.05 -20.26
CA PHE A 619 3.78 1.86 -19.66
C PHE A 619 4.58 1.52 -18.41
N ASP A 620 4.32 2.16 -17.27
CA ASP A 620 5.27 2.18 -16.14
C ASP A 620 5.67 0.77 -15.63
N LEU A 621 4.82 -0.24 -15.79
CA LEU A 621 5.16 -1.66 -15.54
C LEU A 621 6.04 -2.28 -16.64
N GLY A 622 5.73 -2.06 -17.92
CA GLY A 622 6.48 -2.65 -19.03
C GLY A 622 7.74 -1.90 -19.47
N ASP A 623 7.81 -0.60 -19.20
CA ASP A 623 8.89 0.29 -19.64
C ASP A 623 9.91 0.59 -18.52
N ALA A 624 9.51 0.51 -17.24
CA ALA A 624 10.39 0.65 -16.07
C ALA A 624 10.35 -0.59 -15.16
N GLY A 625 9.16 -0.97 -14.67
CA GLY A 625 8.92 -2.16 -13.86
C GLY A 625 8.64 -1.87 -12.39
N ALA A 626 7.40 -2.10 -11.96
CA ALA A 626 6.91 -1.83 -10.60
C ALA A 626 7.68 -2.57 -9.49
N GLY A 627 8.38 -3.65 -9.83
CA GLY A 627 9.19 -4.41 -8.88
C GLY A 627 10.63 -3.91 -8.74
N ILE A 628 11.24 -3.38 -9.80
CA ILE A 628 12.58 -2.77 -9.72
C ILE A 628 12.50 -1.34 -9.15
N THR A 629 11.38 -0.64 -9.35
CA THR A 629 11.14 0.70 -8.78
C THR A 629 10.38 0.69 -7.44
N ALA A 630 10.22 -0.48 -6.81
CA ALA A 630 9.55 -0.60 -5.52
C ALA A 630 10.35 0.04 -4.39
N ASN A 631 9.71 0.87 -3.56
CA ASN A 631 10.34 1.58 -2.46
C ASN A 631 10.66 0.64 -1.27
N ASN A 632 11.69 1.00 -0.50
CA ASN A 632 11.98 0.40 0.80
C ASN A 632 11.07 1.02 1.87
N LEU A 633 9.94 0.37 2.15
CA LEU A 633 8.89 0.91 3.03
C LEU A 633 9.33 0.97 4.51
N GLN A 634 9.00 2.07 5.20
CA GLN A 634 9.43 2.38 6.56
C GLN A 634 8.29 2.27 7.59
N LEU A 635 8.67 1.92 8.83
CA LEU A 635 7.74 1.80 9.96
C LEU A 635 7.21 3.17 10.39
N GLY A 636 5.88 3.32 10.44
CA GLY A 636 5.23 4.53 10.93
C GLY A 636 5.13 5.67 9.91
N CYS A 637 5.76 5.54 8.75
CA CYS A 637 5.59 6.42 7.60
C CYS A 637 4.63 5.76 6.59
N ASP A 638 5.12 4.80 5.79
CA ASP A 638 4.36 4.20 4.69
C ASP A 638 3.31 3.19 5.16
N CYS A 639 3.61 2.50 6.26
CA CYS A 639 2.73 1.50 6.87
C CYS A 639 2.69 1.69 8.40
N LEU A 640 1.47 1.84 8.95
CA LEU A 640 1.22 2.17 10.35
C LEU A 640 0.46 1.05 11.08
N GLY A 641 0.95 0.66 12.26
CA GLY A 641 0.39 -0.41 13.08
C GLY A 641 1.40 -1.52 13.35
N HIS A 642 0.93 -2.77 13.39
CA HIS A 642 1.81 -3.94 13.54
C HIS A 642 2.14 -4.52 12.16
N ILE A 643 3.35 -4.24 11.66
CA ILE A 643 3.74 -4.49 10.26
C ILE A 643 4.69 -5.69 10.15
N GLN A 644 4.42 -6.60 9.23
CA GLN A 644 5.37 -7.58 8.71
C GLN A 644 5.82 -7.15 7.31
N TYR A 645 7.12 -7.03 7.08
CA TYR A 645 7.66 -6.75 5.74
C TYR A 645 8.09 -8.01 5.01
N LEU A 646 7.98 -7.99 3.68
CA LEU A 646 8.53 -8.97 2.75
C LEU A 646 9.53 -8.25 1.84
N SER A 647 10.70 -8.85 1.62
CA SER A 647 11.82 -8.25 0.87
C SER A 647 12.07 -9.02 -0.41
N GLY A 648 12.14 -8.32 -1.53
CA GLY A 648 12.35 -8.90 -2.86
C GLY A 648 13.82 -9.07 -3.20
N ILE A 649 14.09 -9.88 -4.23
CA ILE A 649 15.37 -9.89 -4.95
C ILE A 649 15.06 -9.88 -6.44
N VAL A 650 15.73 -9.01 -7.19
CA VAL A 650 15.64 -8.90 -8.66
C VAL A 650 17.07 -8.91 -9.26
N SER A 651 17.19 -8.79 -10.58
CA SER A 651 18.51 -8.66 -11.25
C SER A 651 18.91 -7.21 -11.47
N ASP A 652 20.19 -6.87 -11.26
CA ASP A 652 20.80 -5.66 -11.82
C ASP A 652 21.16 -5.83 -13.32
N ASP A 653 21.66 -4.77 -13.95
CA ASP A 653 22.06 -4.80 -15.36
C ASP A 653 23.28 -5.72 -15.64
N GLN A 654 24.00 -6.10 -14.58
CA GLN A 654 25.10 -7.07 -14.58
C GLN A 654 24.62 -8.50 -14.29
N GLY A 655 23.30 -8.76 -14.22
CA GLY A 655 22.74 -10.08 -13.92
C GLY A 655 23.09 -10.60 -12.52
N LYS A 656 23.44 -9.72 -11.58
CA LYS A 656 23.66 -10.03 -10.16
C LYS A 656 22.35 -9.82 -9.37
N PRO A 657 22.19 -10.45 -8.21
CA PRO A 657 21.05 -10.19 -7.34
C PRO A 657 21.12 -8.80 -6.69
N LEU A 658 20.10 -7.99 -6.96
CA LEU A 658 19.78 -6.75 -6.26
C LEU A 658 18.72 -7.04 -5.20
N SER A 659 19.09 -6.93 -3.92
CA SER A 659 18.18 -7.08 -2.79
C SER A 659 17.37 -5.81 -2.57
N LEU A 660 16.04 -5.94 -2.56
CA LEU A 660 15.11 -4.83 -2.33
C LEU A 660 14.39 -5.05 -0.98
N PRO A 661 14.87 -4.42 0.12
CA PRO A 661 14.27 -4.59 1.43
C PRO A 661 12.87 -3.98 1.50
N ASN A 662 11.97 -4.63 2.25
CA ASN A 662 10.67 -4.08 2.67
C ASN A 662 9.67 -3.68 1.56
N VAL A 663 9.86 -4.15 0.32
CA VAL A 663 9.02 -3.79 -0.85
C VAL A 663 7.54 -4.15 -0.74
N VAL A 664 7.15 -5.06 0.15
CA VAL A 664 5.74 -5.29 0.51
C VAL A 664 5.60 -5.22 2.02
N CYS A 665 4.65 -4.43 2.50
CA CYS A 665 4.22 -4.43 3.90
C CYS A 665 2.89 -5.18 4.04
N VAL A 666 2.76 -5.97 5.12
CA VAL A 666 1.61 -6.81 5.44
C VAL A 666 1.12 -6.43 6.84
N HIS A 667 -0.13 -5.98 6.96
CA HIS A 667 -0.70 -5.54 8.24
C HIS A 667 -2.22 -5.64 8.28
N GLU A 668 -2.81 -5.58 9.47
CA GLU A 668 -4.26 -5.46 9.64
C GLU A 668 -4.69 -4.00 9.86
N VAL A 669 -5.87 -3.65 9.36
CA VAL A 669 -6.53 -2.36 9.62
C VAL A 669 -8.00 -2.53 10.03
N ASP A 670 -8.51 -1.55 10.78
CA ASP A 670 -9.92 -1.46 11.15
C ASP A 670 -10.70 -0.68 10.07
N SER A 671 -11.63 -1.37 9.41
CA SER A 671 -12.48 -0.83 8.33
C SER A 671 -13.94 -0.62 8.79
N GLY A 672 -14.11 -0.23 10.06
CA GLY A 672 -15.41 0.21 10.58
C GLY A 672 -16.34 -0.95 10.97
N ILE A 673 -17.55 -0.98 10.40
CA ILE A 673 -18.58 -1.99 10.70
C ILE A 673 -18.68 -2.98 9.53
N SER A 674 -18.50 -4.28 9.82
CA SER A 674 -18.75 -5.35 8.84
C SER A 674 -20.26 -5.59 8.69
N TRP A 675 -20.96 -5.78 9.80
CA TRP A 675 -22.42 -5.91 9.82
C TRP A 675 -23.01 -5.47 11.15
N LYS A 676 -24.26 -4.99 11.13
CA LYS A 676 -25.02 -4.59 12.32
C LYS A 676 -26.52 -4.79 12.11
N HIS A 677 -27.22 -5.26 13.15
CA HIS A 677 -28.68 -5.28 13.21
C HIS A 677 -29.16 -4.95 14.63
N THR A 678 -30.27 -4.22 14.76
CA THR A 678 -30.94 -3.95 16.04
C THR A 678 -32.39 -4.39 15.96
N ASN A 679 -32.80 -5.32 16.83
CA ASN A 679 -34.20 -5.73 16.91
C ASN A 679 -34.98 -4.73 17.77
N TYR A 680 -35.75 -3.85 17.12
CA TYR A 680 -36.53 -2.80 17.80
C TYR A 680 -37.50 -3.33 18.87
N ARG A 681 -37.93 -4.60 18.79
CA ARG A 681 -38.84 -5.23 19.75
C ARG A 681 -38.18 -5.58 21.09
N THR A 682 -36.85 -5.65 21.13
CA THR A 682 -36.08 -6.00 22.34
C THR A 682 -34.96 -5.01 22.66
N GLY A 683 -34.73 -4.00 21.81
CA GLY A 683 -33.61 -3.06 21.90
C GLY A 683 -32.24 -3.67 21.58
N ARG A 684 -32.11 -5.01 21.52
CA ARG A 684 -30.82 -5.68 21.36
C ARG A 684 -30.20 -5.40 19.99
N ALA A 685 -28.99 -4.83 20.01
CA ALA A 685 -28.10 -4.78 18.87
C ALA A 685 -27.23 -6.06 18.80
N ALA A 686 -26.83 -6.43 17.58
CA ALA A 686 -25.73 -7.33 17.29
C ALA A 686 -24.87 -6.67 16.20
N VAL A 687 -23.54 -6.70 16.38
CA VAL A 687 -22.59 -5.97 15.53
C VAL A 687 -21.24 -6.66 15.50
N ALA A 688 -20.59 -6.67 14.34
CA ALA A 688 -19.18 -6.98 14.17
C ALA A 688 -18.48 -5.83 13.42
N ARG A 689 -17.27 -5.47 13.86
CA ARG A 689 -16.37 -4.59 13.11
C ARG A 689 -15.78 -5.32 11.90
N SER A 690 -15.34 -4.56 10.91
CA SER A 690 -14.60 -5.12 9.77
C SER A 690 -13.11 -5.00 10.06
N ARG A 691 -12.39 -6.13 10.12
CA ARG A 691 -10.93 -6.11 9.96
C ARG A 691 -10.59 -6.44 8.51
N GLU A 692 -9.63 -5.70 7.98
CA GLU A 692 -9.04 -5.93 6.66
C GLU A 692 -7.55 -6.29 6.83
N LEU A 693 -7.07 -7.23 6.01
CA LEU A 693 -5.65 -7.48 5.80
C LEU A 693 -5.21 -6.72 4.56
N VAL A 694 -4.20 -5.87 4.70
CA VAL A 694 -3.61 -5.10 3.62
C VAL A 694 -2.23 -5.68 3.31
N LEU A 695 -1.99 -5.96 2.03
CA LEU A 695 -0.66 -6.12 1.47
C LEU A 695 -0.41 -4.96 0.53
N GLN A 696 0.57 -4.11 0.83
CA GLN A 696 0.84 -2.85 0.11
C GLN A 696 2.28 -2.82 -0.36
N SER A 697 2.48 -2.44 -1.62
CA SER A 697 3.75 -2.00 -2.19
C SER A 697 3.62 -0.55 -2.65
N ILE A 698 4.73 0.18 -2.80
CA ILE A 698 4.75 1.51 -3.41
C ILE A 698 5.87 1.51 -4.45
N MET A 699 5.62 2.08 -5.63
CA MET A 699 6.61 2.24 -6.70
C MET A 699 6.77 3.72 -7.08
N THR A 700 8.00 4.15 -7.38
CA THR A 700 8.31 5.47 -7.91
C THR A 700 8.67 5.38 -9.40
N ALA A 701 7.89 6.03 -10.27
CA ALA A 701 8.11 6.13 -11.71
C ALA A 701 8.48 7.57 -12.09
N SER A 702 9.77 7.91 -11.98
CA SER A 702 10.29 9.28 -12.18
C SER A 702 9.55 10.27 -11.26
N ASN A 703 8.57 11.02 -11.77
CA ASN A 703 7.82 12.01 -11.01
C ASN A 703 6.67 11.43 -10.17
N TYR A 704 6.16 10.22 -10.46
CA TYR A 704 4.94 9.68 -9.84
C TYR A 704 5.17 8.54 -8.86
N GLU A 705 4.43 8.54 -7.76
CA GLU A 705 4.29 7.41 -6.83
C GLU A 705 2.95 6.68 -7.03
N TYR A 706 2.99 5.35 -7.05
CA TYR A 706 1.78 4.53 -7.00
C TYR A 706 1.81 3.58 -5.80
N VAL A 707 0.85 3.75 -4.90
CA VAL A 707 0.54 2.78 -3.85
C VAL A 707 -0.29 1.67 -4.47
N LEU A 708 0.22 0.43 -4.44
CA LEU A 708 -0.37 -0.75 -5.07
C LEU A 708 -0.69 -1.82 -4.02
N ALA A 709 -1.97 -2.07 -3.75
CA ALA A 709 -2.39 -2.89 -2.61
C ALA A 709 -3.46 -3.95 -2.92
N PHE A 710 -3.29 -5.13 -2.32
CA PHE A 710 -4.35 -6.13 -2.16
C PHE A 710 -4.96 -6.02 -0.77
N VAL A 711 -6.29 -5.95 -0.70
CA VAL A 711 -7.04 -5.78 0.56
C VAL A 711 -8.06 -6.90 0.70
N PHE A 712 -7.96 -7.68 1.77
CA PHE A 712 -8.85 -8.82 2.05
C PHE A 712 -9.73 -8.51 3.26
N ASN A 713 -11.01 -8.88 3.24
CA ASN A 713 -11.89 -8.73 4.40
C ASN A 713 -12.47 -10.06 4.91
N GLN A 714 -12.98 -10.05 6.15
CA GLN A 714 -13.54 -11.22 6.82
C GLN A 714 -14.84 -11.75 6.17
N ALA A 715 -15.49 -10.96 5.31
CA ALA A 715 -16.69 -11.34 4.55
C ALA A 715 -16.36 -12.11 3.24
N GLY A 716 -15.10 -12.49 3.03
CA GLY A 716 -14.66 -13.23 1.84
C GLY A 716 -14.53 -12.35 0.60
N GLU A 717 -14.40 -11.03 0.76
CA GLU A 717 -14.20 -10.08 -0.33
C GLU A 717 -12.72 -9.69 -0.46
N LEU A 718 -12.28 -9.51 -1.70
CA LEU A 718 -10.98 -8.97 -2.07
C LEU A 718 -11.20 -7.62 -2.76
N ALA A 719 -10.34 -6.64 -2.50
CA ALA A 719 -10.13 -5.49 -3.36
C ALA A 719 -8.68 -5.43 -3.86
N TYR A 720 -8.50 -4.92 -5.08
CA TYR A 720 -7.25 -4.32 -5.51
C TYR A 720 -7.41 -2.80 -5.45
N GLU A 721 -6.49 -2.12 -4.77
CA GLU A 721 -6.50 -0.70 -4.51
C GLU A 721 -5.25 -0.06 -5.12
N VAL A 722 -5.46 1.05 -5.81
CA VAL A 722 -4.38 1.92 -6.31
C VAL A 722 -4.58 3.31 -5.71
N ARG A 723 -3.50 3.92 -5.23
CA ARG A 723 -3.45 5.36 -4.96
C ARG A 723 -2.35 6.00 -5.81
N ALA A 724 -2.70 6.95 -6.66
CA ALA A 724 -1.72 7.77 -7.38
C ALA A 724 -1.39 9.00 -6.52
N THR A 725 -0.11 9.31 -6.35
CA THR A 725 0.42 10.42 -5.53
C THR A 725 1.78 10.84 -6.09
N GLY A 726 2.46 11.84 -5.53
CA GLY A 726 3.76 12.29 -6.04
C GLY A 726 3.67 13.56 -6.87
N ILE A 727 4.65 13.84 -7.72
CA ILE A 727 4.76 15.13 -8.43
C ILE A 727 4.16 15.03 -9.84
N LEU A 728 3.55 16.11 -10.32
CA LEU A 728 3.04 16.20 -11.70
C LEU A 728 4.21 16.25 -12.70
N SER A 729 4.09 15.57 -13.85
CA SER A 729 5.06 15.72 -14.94
C SER A 729 4.81 17.01 -15.72
N THR A 730 5.66 18.01 -15.54
CA THR A 730 5.41 19.39 -16.00
C THR A 730 6.08 19.75 -17.33
N GLN A 731 5.75 20.94 -17.86
CA GLN A 731 6.27 21.51 -19.10
C GLN A 731 6.43 23.03 -18.97
N ALA A 732 7.35 23.63 -19.74
CA ALA A 732 7.48 25.08 -19.83
C ALA A 732 6.30 25.71 -20.61
N ILE A 733 5.79 26.84 -20.13
CA ILE A 733 4.73 27.63 -20.77
C ILE A 733 5.07 29.12 -20.67
N ASP A 734 4.61 29.92 -21.64
CA ASP A 734 4.80 31.37 -21.63
C ASP A 734 4.00 32.06 -20.52
N HIS A 735 4.59 33.03 -19.83
CA HIS A 735 3.98 33.72 -18.68
C HIS A 735 2.74 34.57 -19.00
N ASP A 736 2.48 34.91 -20.26
CA ASP A 736 1.20 35.55 -20.65
C ASP A 736 0.01 34.58 -20.57
N LEU A 737 0.28 33.26 -20.54
CA LEU A 737 -0.72 32.21 -20.37
C LEU A 737 -0.96 31.82 -18.89
N ASP A 738 -0.17 32.36 -17.94
CA ASP A 738 -0.24 32.05 -16.50
C ASP A 738 -1.61 32.30 -15.84
N LYS A 739 -2.52 32.98 -16.54
CA LYS A 739 -3.88 33.32 -16.07
C LYS A 739 -4.98 32.92 -17.06
N THR A 740 -4.64 32.35 -18.21
CA THR A 740 -5.61 31.84 -19.21
C THR A 740 -5.58 30.32 -19.34
N GLY A 741 -4.45 29.68 -19.06
CA GLY A 741 -4.25 28.24 -19.23
C GLY A 741 -4.35 27.78 -20.68
N LEU A 742 -4.46 26.46 -20.86
CA LEU A 742 -4.67 25.80 -22.15
C LEU A 742 -5.78 24.73 -22.03
N PRO A 743 -6.57 24.43 -23.07
CA PRO A 743 -7.65 23.44 -22.98
C PRO A 743 -7.17 21.98 -22.87
N TRP A 744 -5.85 21.75 -22.85
CA TRP A 744 -5.20 20.45 -22.62
C TRP A 744 -4.23 20.46 -21.42
N GLY A 745 -4.21 21.51 -20.58
CA GLY A 745 -3.37 21.55 -19.39
C GLY A 745 -3.58 22.76 -18.48
N THR A 746 -3.40 22.53 -17.18
CA THR A 746 -3.51 23.53 -16.11
C THR A 746 -2.15 24.16 -15.83
N VAL A 747 -2.10 25.49 -15.70
CA VAL A 747 -0.92 26.16 -15.14
C VAL A 747 -0.98 26.04 -13.62
N VAL A 748 -0.09 25.22 -13.06
CA VAL A 748 -0.06 24.91 -11.62
C VAL A 748 0.88 25.81 -10.82
N HIS A 749 1.86 26.41 -11.51
CA HIS A 749 2.82 27.39 -10.98
C HIS A 749 3.24 28.32 -12.13
N PRO A 750 3.69 29.58 -11.90
CA PRO A 750 4.04 30.50 -12.98
C PRO A 750 5.06 29.89 -13.96
N GLY A 751 4.76 29.88 -15.26
CA GLY A 751 5.59 29.23 -16.28
C GLY A 751 5.73 27.72 -16.09
N VAL A 752 4.73 27.03 -15.52
CA VAL A 752 4.68 25.57 -15.31
C VAL A 752 3.30 25.02 -15.70
N LEU A 753 3.26 24.29 -16.81
CA LEU A 753 2.07 23.60 -17.31
C LEU A 753 2.06 22.13 -16.87
N ALA A 754 1.00 21.70 -16.19
CA ALA A 754 0.68 20.29 -15.98
C ALA A 754 -0.41 19.87 -16.98
N VAL A 755 -0.06 18.99 -17.92
CA VAL A 755 -0.93 18.58 -19.03
C VAL A 755 -1.94 17.53 -18.60
N HIS A 756 -3.16 17.56 -19.15
CA HIS A 756 -4.17 16.53 -18.89
C HIS A 756 -3.67 15.15 -19.37
N HIS A 757 -3.92 14.10 -18.60
CA HIS A 757 -3.47 12.75 -18.93
C HIS A 757 -4.39 11.70 -18.29
N GLN A 758 -4.35 10.47 -18.78
CA GLN A 758 -5.05 9.35 -18.14
C GLN A 758 -4.05 8.49 -17.37
N HIS A 759 -4.47 7.83 -16.29
CA HIS A 759 -3.77 6.68 -15.71
C HIS A 759 -4.65 5.45 -15.93
N ASN A 760 -4.35 4.66 -16.96
CA ASN A 760 -5.12 3.46 -17.30
C ASN A 760 -4.46 2.23 -16.68
N PHE A 761 -5.13 1.54 -15.75
CA PHE A 761 -4.64 0.34 -15.08
C PHE A 761 -5.33 -0.93 -15.62
N SER A 762 -4.65 -2.08 -15.55
CA SER A 762 -5.20 -3.36 -16.01
C SER A 762 -4.89 -4.48 -15.01
N LEU A 763 -5.89 -4.91 -14.23
CA LEU A 763 -5.79 -5.99 -13.25
C LEU A 763 -6.01 -7.35 -13.94
N ARG A 764 -5.01 -8.24 -13.93
CA ARG A 764 -5.15 -9.63 -14.41
C ARG A 764 -5.72 -10.49 -13.27
N VAL A 765 -6.92 -11.00 -13.49
CA VAL A 765 -7.62 -11.96 -12.62
C VAL A 765 -7.65 -13.32 -13.32
N ASP A 766 -6.92 -14.27 -12.76
CA ASP A 766 -6.85 -15.66 -13.23
C ASP A 766 -7.66 -16.54 -12.25
N PRO A 767 -8.97 -16.72 -12.49
CA PRO A 767 -9.85 -17.40 -11.54
C PRO A 767 -9.64 -18.91 -11.46
N MET A 768 -10.07 -19.47 -10.33
CA MET A 768 -10.09 -20.89 -10.02
C MET A 768 -11.26 -21.21 -9.07
N ILE A 769 -12.42 -20.56 -9.27
CA ILE A 769 -13.57 -20.58 -8.37
C ILE A 769 -14.09 -22.02 -8.21
N ASP A 770 -13.87 -22.65 -7.05
CA ASP A 770 -14.13 -24.08 -6.81
C ASP A 770 -13.59 -25.02 -7.94
N GLY A 771 -12.51 -24.62 -8.62
CA GLY A 771 -11.87 -25.38 -9.71
C GLY A 771 -11.50 -24.53 -10.93
N PRO A 772 -10.69 -25.08 -11.87
CA PRO A 772 -10.09 -24.31 -12.97
C PRO A 772 -11.04 -23.98 -14.12
N ASN A 773 -12.14 -24.73 -14.29
CA ASN A 773 -13.12 -24.46 -15.34
C ASN A 773 -14.18 -23.48 -14.82
N ASN A 774 -14.14 -22.25 -15.31
CA ASN A 774 -15.07 -21.19 -14.94
C ASN A 774 -15.73 -20.59 -16.20
N THR A 775 -16.72 -19.73 -15.99
CA THR A 775 -17.44 -18.99 -17.03
C THR A 775 -17.57 -17.53 -16.59
N VAL A 776 -17.39 -16.58 -17.50
CA VAL A 776 -17.75 -15.18 -17.25
C VAL A 776 -19.18 -14.93 -17.75
N ILE A 777 -19.99 -14.29 -16.92
CA ILE A 777 -21.33 -13.81 -17.29
C ILE A 777 -21.44 -12.32 -16.97
N TYR A 778 -22.38 -11.61 -17.58
CA TYR A 778 -22.86 -10.34 -17.05
C TYR A 778 -24.31 -10.43 -16.60
N GLN A 779 -24.64 -9.64 -15.58
CA GLN A 779 -25.96 -9.55 -14.98
C GLN A 779 -26.49 -8.11 -15.11
N GLU A 780 -27.69 -7.94 -15.64
CA GLU A 780 -28.36 -6.65 -15.79
C GLU A 780 -29.72 -6.62 -15.06
N ALA A 781 -30.16 -5.43 -14.66
CA ALA A 781 -31.48 -5.16 -14.10
C ALA A 781 -32.36 -4.42 -15.12
N HIS A 782 -33.52 -4.99 -15.44
CA HIS A 782 -34.43 -4.50 -16.46
C HIS A 782 -35.83 -4.30 -15.88
N ALA A 783 -36.43 -3.12 -16.09
CA ALA A 783 -37.81 -2.86 -15.70
C ALA A 783 -38.79 -3.85 -16.35
N MET A 784 -39.80 -4.29 -15.61
CA MET A 784 -40.90 -5.07 -16.16
C MET A 784 -41.92 -4.12 -16.79
N PRO A 785 -42.57 -4.48 -17.91
CA PRO A 785 -43.63 -3.67 -18.49
C PRO A 785 -44.76 -3.47 -17.47
N VAL A 786 -45.41 -2.31 -17.50
CA VAL A 786 -46.65 -2.08 -16.75
C VAL A 786 -47.72 -3.00 -17.33
N ASP A 787 -48.30 -3.85 -16.51
CA ASP A 787 -49.37 -4.77 -16.91
C ASP A 787 -50.46 -4.81 -15.83
N LYS A 788 -51.73 -4.74 -16.25
CA LYS A 788 -52.87 -4.56 -15.33
C LYS A 788 -53.12 -5.74 -14.38
N ASP A 789 -52.62 -6.94 -14.69
CA ASP A 789 -52.87 -8.15 -13.91
C ASP A 789 -51.61 -8.62 -13.15
N TRP A 790 -50.42 -8.38 -13.72
CA TRP A 790 -49.13 -8.88 -13.20
C TRP A 790 -48.20 -7.80 -12.62
N ASN A 791 -48.22 -6.58 -13.16
CA ASN A 791 -47.40 -5.44 -12.68
C ASN A 791 -48.20 -4.12 -12.66
N PRO A 792 -49.36 -4.08 -11.96
CA PRO A 792 -50.35 -2.99 -12.09
C PRO A 792 -49.87 -1.64 -11.57
N HIS A 793 -48.74 -1.61 -10.85
CA HIS A 793 -48.14 -0.41 -10.29
C HIS A 793 -46.78 -0.07 -10.92
N GLY A 794 -46.36 -0.82 -11.96
CA GLY A 794 -45.15 -0.55 -12.73
C GLY A 794 -43.82 -0.69 -11.99
N ASN A 795 -43.84 -1.11 -10.72
CA ASN A 795 -42.66 -1.15 -9.85
C ASN A 795 -41.81 -2.43 -9.99
N GLY A 796 -42.27 -3.41 -10.75
CA GLY A 796 -41.54 -4.66 -11.00
C GLY A 796 -40.29 -4.43 -11.86
N TYR A 797 -39.20 -5.13 -11.51
CA TYR A 797 -38.04 -5.31 -12.38
C TYR A 797 -37.61 -6.77 -12.32
N LYS A 798 -36.91 -7.22 -13.37
CA LYS A 798 -36.31 -8.55 -13.47
C LYS A 798 -34.80 -8.43 -13.63
N VAL A 799 -34.10 -9.50 -13.27
CA VAL A 799 -32.68 -9.68 -13.57
C VAL A 799 -32.56 -10.53 -14.84
N ILE A 800 -31.61 -10.18 -15.71
CA ILE A 800 -31.19 -10.98 -16.85
C ILE A 800 -29.70 -11.32 -16.66
N GLU A 801 -29.32 -12.55 -16.96
CA GLU A 801 -27.92 -12.98 -17.01
C GLU A 801 -27.60 -13.47 -18.44
N GLU A 802 -26.42 -13.11 -18.94
CA GLU A 802 -25.96 -13.49 -20.28
C GLU A 802 -24.53 -14.03 -20.21
N THR A 803 -24.28 -15.16 -20.87
CA THR A 803 -23.00 -15.86 -20.85
C THR A 803 -22.04 -15.31 -21.89
N ILE A 804 -20.82 -15.00 -21.46
CA ILE A 804 -19.71 -14.72 -22.38
C ILE A 804 -19.12 -16.07 -22.82
N THR A 805 -19.41 -16.46 -24.06
CA THR A 805 -18.97 -17.74 -24.63
C THR A 805 -17.67 -17.67 -25.42
N THR A 806 -17.28 -16.46 -25.87
CA THR A 806 -16.18 -16.21 -26.81
C THR A 806 -15.26 -15.10 -26.28
N SER A 807 -13.95 -15.17 -26.53
CA SER A 807 -13.01 -14.14 -26.10
C SER A 807 -13.30 -12.77 -26.74
N GLY A 808 -13.12 -11.68 -25.97
CA GLY A 808 -13.54 -10.34 -26.40
C GLY A 808 -13.33 -9.25 -25.35
N GLY A 809 -13.51 -8.00 -25.78
CA GLY A 809 -13.67 -6.84 -24.91
C GLY A 809 -15.15 -6.59 -24.63
N TYR A 810 -15.46 -6.22 -23.39
CA TYR A 810 -16.81 -6.08 -22.84
C TYR A 810 -16.89 -4.85 -21.94
N ASP A 811 -18.02 -4.16 -22.02
CA ASP A 811 -18.22 -2.88 -21.34
C ASP A 811 -19.32 -2.94 -20.29
N LEU A 812 -19.15 -2.08 -19.29
CA LEU A 812 -20.17 -1.75 -18.29
C LEU A 812 -21.33 -0.99 -18.96
N ASN A 813 -22.50 -1.06 -18.34
CA ASN A 813 -23.68 -0.30 -18.72
C ASN A 813 -24.33 0.18 -17.42
N THR A 814 -24.25 1.49 -17.16
CA THR A 814 -24.79 2.11 -15.94
C THR A 814 -26.31 2.02 -15.87
N ASP A 815 -26.97 2.19 -17.02
CA ASP A 815 -28.43 2.34 -17.12
C ASP A 815 -29.14 1.00 -16.88
N ALA A 816 -28.49 -0.11 -17.26
CA ALA A 816 -28.91 -1.48 -16.94
C ALA A 816 -28.25 -2.05 -15.66
N ASN A 817 -27.44 -1.26 -14.95
CA ASN A 817 -26.62 -1.70 -13.80
C ASN A 817 -25.88 -3.03 -14.08
N ARG A 818 -25.18 -3.09 -15.21
CA ARG A 818 -24.47 -4.30 -15.68
C ARG A 818 -23.29 -4.62 -14.76
N VAL A 819 -23.32 -5.79 -14.16
CA VAL A 819 -22.28 -6.32 -13.27
C VAL A 819 -21.76 -7.64 -13.80
N PHE A 820 -20.45 -7.74 -14.01
CA PHE A 820 -19.79 -8.97 -14.43
C PHE A 820 -19.59 -9.93 -13.26
N LYS A 821 -19.67 -11.24 -13.54
CA LYS A 821 -19.43 -12.31 -12.56
C LYS A 821 -18.57 -13.40 -13.19
N ILE A 822 -17.64 -13.92 -12.41
CA ILE A 822 -16.95 -15.18 -12.68
C ILE A 822 -17.68 -16.26 -11.90
N ILE A 823 -18.19 -17.29 -12.58
CA ILE A 823 -18.96 -18.37 -11.97
C ILE A 823 -18.36 -19.74 -12.29
N ASN A 824 -18.61 -20.71 -11.43
CA ASN A 824 -18.38 -22.13 -11.74
C ASN A 824 -19.74 -22.75 -12.15
N PRO A 825 -19.93 -23.17 -13.42
CA PRO A 825 -21.20 -23.72 -13.87
C PRO A 825 -21.51 -25.10 -13.27
N ALA A 826 -20.50 -25.87 -12.86
CA ALA A 826 -20.65 -27.21 -12.30
C ALA A 826 -21.02 -27.22 -10.79
N VAL A 827 -20.58 -26.23 -10.03
CA VAL A 827 -20.83 -26.14 -8.58
C VAL A 827 -22.01 -25.20 -8.28
N LYS A 828 -23.06 -25.74 -7.66
CA LYS A 828 -24.29 -25.01 -7.31
C LYS A 828 -24.41 -24.73 -5.82
N ASN A 829 -24.92 -23.56 -5.46
CA ASN A 829 -25.29 -23.21 -4.11
C ASN A 829 -26.55 -23.97 -3.68
N PRO A 830 -26.55 -24.68 -2.54
CA PRO A 830 -27.67 -25.52 -2.11
C PRO A 830 -28.92 -24.76 -1.63
N ILE A 831 -28.85 -23.44 -1.45
CA ILE A 831 -29.98 -22.61 -0.98
C ILE A 831 -30.86 -22.13 -2.13
N ASN A 832 -30.27 -21.78 -3.28
CA ASN A 832 -30.98 -21.17 -4.41
C ASN A 832 -30.71 -21.83 -5.77
N GLY A 833 -29.90 -22.91 -5.83
CA GLY A 833 -29.57 -23.63 -7.07
C GLY A 833 -28.68 -22.88 -8.06
N GLN A 834 -28.32 -21.62 -7.75
CA GLN A 834 -27.48 -20.80 -8.61
C GLN A 834 -26.03 -21.26 -8.57
N SER A 835 -25.26 -20.97 -9.62
CA SER A 835 -23.82 -21.23 -9.59
C SER A 835 -23.11 -20.38 -8.55
N VAL A 836 -22.11 -20.97 -7.89
CA VAL A 836 -21.14 -20.26 -7.06
C VAL A 836 -20.30 -19.32 -7.94
N GLY A 837 -19.93 -18.17 -7.41
CA GLY A 837 -19.17 -17.18 -8.17
C GLY A 837 -18.68 -15.98 -7.36
N TYR A 838 -17.93 -15.12 -8.03
CA TYR A 838 -17.52 -13.80 -7.54
C TYR A 838 -17.93 -12.74 -8.56
N LYS A 839 -18.55 -11.66 -8.09
CA LYS A 839 -18.87 -10.48 -8.91
C LYS A 839 -17.73 -9.48 -8.89
N ILE A 840 -17.54 -8.81 -10.01
CA ILE A 840 -16.55 -7.75 -10.20
C ILE A 840 -17.27 -6.41 -10.05
N MET A 841 -16.83 -5.60 -9.09
CA MET A 841 -17.22 -4.19 -8.95
C MET A 841 -16.05 -3.34 -9.42
N VAL A 842 -16.27 -2.46 -10.39
CA VAL A 842 -15.25 -1.59 -10.99
C VAL A 842 -15.71 -0.15 -10.84
N PRO A 843 -14.82 0.83 -10.58
CA PRO A 843 -15.16 2.24 -10.69
C PRO A 843 -15.63 2.61 -12.12
N PRO A 844 -16.39 3.70 -12.30
CA PRO A 844 -16.60 4.27 -13.63
C PRO A 844 -15.25 4.57 -14.28
N PHE A 845 -15.01 4.04 -15.48
CA PHE A 845 -13.74 4.18 -16.20
C PHE A 845 -13.99 4.82 -17.57
N GLN A 846 -13.38 5.97 -17.80
CA GLN A 846 -13.32 6.58 -19.12
C GLN A 846 -12.17 5.95 -19.92
N LYS A 847 -12.53 5.21 -20.97
CA LYS A 847 -11.63 4.58 -21.93
C LYS A 847 -10.60 5.56 -22.50
N ILE A 848 -9.51 5.05 -23.07
CA ILE A 848 -8.45 5.86 -23.68
C ILE A 848 -9.00 6.86 -24.73
N LEU A 849 -8.63 8.13 -24.59
CA LEU A 849 -9.09 9.24 -25.42
C LEU A 849 -8.27 9.46 -26.70
N SER A 850 -7.12 8.78 -26.82
CA SER A 850 -6.29 8.83 -28.02
C SER A 850 -7.02 8.21 -29.23
N SER A 851 -6.92 8.85 -30.40
CA SER A 851 -7.56 8.36 -31.64
C SER A 851 -7.17 6.90 -31.95
N PRO A 852 -8.08 6.05 -32.46
CA PRO A 852 -7.77 4.70 -32.93
C PRO A 852 -6.61 4.60 -33.92
N ASP A 853 -6.34 5.67 -34.69
CA ASP A 853 -5.22 5.74 -35.63
C ASP A 853 -3.87 6.03 -34.97
N SER A 854 -3.85 6.47 -33.71
CA SER A 854 -2.63 6.81 -32.98
C SER A 854 -1.86 5.58 -32.48
N PHE A 855 -0.55 5.71 -32.31
CA PHE A 855 0.25 4.68 -31.64
C PHE A 855 -0.15 4.49 -30.18
N ASN A 856 -0.58 5.56 -29.47
CA ASN A 856 -1.07 5.45 -28.09
C ASN A 856 -2.25 4.45 -27.98
N PHE A 857 -3.26 4.55 -28.85
CA PHE A 857 -4.39 3.60 -28.87
C PHE A 857 -3.98 2.19 -29.34
N LYS A 858 -3.08 2.10 -30.34
CA LYS A 858 -2.62 0.81 -30.90
C LYS A 858 -1.77 0.01 -29.91
N ARG A 859 -0.94 0.69 -29.10
CA ARG A 859 -0.09 0.11 -28.05
C ARG A 859 -0.87 -0.24 -26.79
N ALA A 860 -1.76 0.66 -26.34
CA ALA A 860 -2.53 0.50 -25.09
C ALA A 860 -3.72 -0.44 -25.30
N GLU A 861 -3.44 -1.70 -25.66
CA GLU A 861 -4.44 -2.68 -26.10
C GLU A 861 -5.53 -3.00 -25.08
N PHE A 862 -5.31 -2.74 -23.79
CA PHE A 862 -6.35 -2.93 -22.77
C PHE A 862 -7.32 -1.75 -22.66
N SER A 863 -6.91 -0.52 -23.00
CA SER A 863 -7.55 0.70 -22.48
C SER A 863 -8.85 1.14 -23.19
N ASP A 864 -9.31 0.39 -24.20
CA ASP A 864 -10.53 0.67 -24.98
C ASP A 864 -11.77 -0.13 -24.54
N HIS A 865 -11.68 -0.92 -23.47
CA HIS A 865 -12.82 -1.62 -22.85
C HIS A 865 -12.76 -1.56 -21.32
N ASN A 866 -13.86 -1.90 -20.64
CA ASN A 866 -13.87 -2.01 -19.17
C ASN A 866 -13.33 -3.38 -18.69
N ILE A 867 -13.62 -4.44 -19.43
CA ILE A 867 -13.16 -5.80 -19.15
C ILE A 867 -12.78 -6.49 -20.45
N TYR A 868 -11.66 -7.20 -20.48
CA TYR A 868 -11.39 -8.24 -21.47
C TYR A 868 -11.57 -9.64 -20.85
N VAL A 869 -11.99 -10.60 -21.67
CA VAL A 869 -12.03 -12.03 -21.33
C VAL A 869 -11.26 -12.82 -22.40
N THR A 870 -10.33 -13.66 -21.98
CA THR A 870 -9.54 -14.55 -22.84
C THR A 870 -9.55 -15.98 -22.31
N ALA A 871 -9.32 -16.97 -23.17
CA ALA A 871 -8.93 -18.30 -22.71
C ALA A 871 -7.50 -18.25 -22.16
N HIS A 872 -7.19 -19.02 -21.11
CA HIS A 872 -5.85 -19.05 -20.54
C HIS A 872 -4.81 -19.62 -21.53
N ARG A 873 -3.65 -18.95 -21.62
CA ARG A 873 -2.43 -19.46 -22.25
C ARG A 873 -1.23 -19.06 -21.42
N ASP A 874 -0.27 -19.97 -21.27
CA ASP A 874 0.98 -19.66 -20.56
C ASP A 874 1.73 -18.50 -21.23
N ARG A 875 2.40 -17.67 -20.43
CA ARG A 875 3.01 -16.37 -20.82
C ARG A 875 2.05 -15.27 -21.30
N GLU A 876 0.73 -15.45 -21.34
CA GLU A 876 -0.21 -14.32 -21.45
C GLU A 876 -0.40 -13.67 -20.06
N LEU A 877 0.54 -12.77 -19.72
CA LEU A 877 0.68 -12.12 -18.41
C LEU A 877 0.50 -10.59 -18.45
N TYR A 878 0.95 -9.91 -19.50
CA TYR A 878 1.04 -8.43 -19.56
C TYR A 878 0.14 -7.84 -20.63
N SER A 879 -0.91 -7.10 -20.26
CA SER A 879 -1.96 -6.72 -21.20
C SER A 879 -1.54 -5.68 -22.26
N GLY A 880 -0.42 -4.98 -22.08
CA GLY A 880 0.24 -4.15 -23.11
C GLY A 880 1.26 -4.91 -23.98
N GLY A 881 1.46 -6.21 -23.74
CA GLY A 881 2.45 -7.05 -24.41
C GLY A 881 3.79 -7.15 -23.64
N TRP A 882 4.63 -8.10 -24.03
CA TRP A 882 5.92 -8.36 -23.35
C TRP A 882 6.92 -7.21 -23.45
N TYR A 883 6.87 -6.42 -24.53
CA TYR A 883 7.79 -5.32 -24.80
C TYR A 883 6.99 -4.10 -25.24
N THR A 884 6.79 -3.15 -24.33
CA THR A 884 5.95 -1.94 -24.51
C THR A 884 6.74 -0.75 -25.03
N ASN A 885 8.04 -0.68 -24.74
CA ASN A 885 8.90 0.44 -25.13
C ASN A 885 9.04 0.51 -26.65
N GLN A 886 8.73 1.68 -27.24
CA GLN A 886 8.62 1.90 -28.69
C GLN A 886 7.76 0.88 -29.46
N SER A 887 6.86 0.17 -28.77
CA SER A 887 6.08 -0.91 -29.39
C SER A 887 5.11 -0.39 -30.45
N ARG A 888 4.73 -1.27 -31.38
CA ARG A 888 3.77 -0.95 -32.46
C ARG A 888 2.35 -1.43 -32.19
N GLY A 889 2.11 -2.01 -31.01
CA GLY A 889 0.90 -2.78 -30.69
C GLY A 889 0.87 -4.16 -31.37
N GLY A 890 -0.25 -4.87 -31.24
CA GLY A 890 -0.47 -6.19 -31.87
C GLY A 890 0.05 -7.38 -31.04
N THR A 891 0.31 -7.21 -29.75
CA THR A 891 0.90 -8.24 -28.87
C THR A 891 0.26 -8.34 -27.47
N GLY A 892 -0.71 -7.47 -27.16
CA GLY A 892 -1.41 -7.41 -25.88
C GLY A 892 -2.82 -8.01 -25.90
N VAL A 893 -3.64 -7.61 -24.92
CA VAL A 893 -4.92 -8.29 -24.61
C VAL A 893 -5.98 -8.17 -25.72
N ARG A 894 -6.04 -7.07 -26.47
CA ARG A 894 -6.96 -6.91 -27.61
C ARG A 894 -6.67 -7.95 -28.69
N SER A 895 -5.39 -8.18 -28.99
CA SER A 895 -4.92 -9.21 -29.92
C SER A 895 -5.21 -10.63 -29.43
N TRP A 896 -5.10 -10.88 -28.12
CA TRP A 896 -5.46 -12.18 -27.53
C TRP A 896 -6.98 -12.43 -27.53
N ALA A 897 -7.77 -11.40 -27.24
CA ALA A 897 -9.23 -11.44 -27.30
C ALA A 897 -9.79 -11.46 -28.73
N ALA A 898 -9.02 -11.00 -29.72
CA ALA A 898 -9.38 -11.07 -31.14
C ALA A 898 -9.40 -12.51 -31.69
N ARG A 899 -8.77 -13.47 -31.01
CA ARG A 899 -8.72 -14.89 -31.44
C ARG A 899 -10.08 -15.58 -31.53
N LYS A 900 -11.07 -15.11 -30.76
CA LYS A 900 -12.39 -15.76 -30.60
C LYS A 900 -12.28 -17.21 -30.11
N ASP A 901 -11.38 -17.42 -29.14
CA ASP A 901 -11.30 -18.65 -28.34
C ASP A 901 -12.61 -18.83 -27.54
N ASN A 902 -13.04 -20.08 -27.29
CA ASN A 902 -14.14 -20.38 -26.37
C ASN A 902 -13.74 -20.02 -24.93
N VAL A 903 -14.63 -19.34 -24.20
CA VAL A 903 -14.45 -18.97 -22.77
C VAL A 903 -15.65 -19.36 -21.88
N GLU A 904 -16.56 -20.22 -22.37
CA GLU A 904 -17.57 -20.88 -21.53
C GLU A 904 -17.02 -22.19 -20.94
N ASN A 905 -17.16 -22.34 -19.62
CA ASN A 905 -16.81 -23.54 -18.84
C ASN A 905 -15.37 -24.06 -19.08
N SER A 906 -14.42 -23.13 -19.11
CA SER A 906 -13.03 -23.40 -19.48
C SER A 906 -12.06 -22.67 -18.54
N ASP A 907 -10.76 -22.88 -18.75
CA ASP A 907 -9.74 -22.06 -18.12
C ASP A 907 -9.74 -20.66 -18.79
N VAL A 908 -10.11 -19.64 -18.02
CA VAL A 908 -10.33 -18.26 -18.49
C VAL A 908 -9.47 -17.28 -17.71
N VAL A 909 -9.11 -16.17 -18.34
CA VAL A 909 -8.48 -15.01 -17.68
C VAL A 909 -9.34 -13.78 -17.93
N VAL A 910 -9.57 -13.00 -16.87
CA VAL A 910 -10.33 -11.76 -16.90
C VAL A 910 -9.39 -10.61 -16.63
N TRP A 911 -9.42 -9.59 -17.47
CA TRP A 911 -8.56 -8.42 -17.38
C TRP A 911 -9.45 -7.22 -17.10
N VAL A 912 -9.33 -6.61 -15.92
CA VAL A 912 -10.25 -5.56 -15.46
C VAL A 912 -9.58 -4.21 -15.57
N GLN A 913 -10.15 -3.32 -16.37
CA GLN A 913 -9.64 -1.97 -16.58
C GLN A 913 -10.34 -0.94 -15.71
N PHE A 914 -9.53 -0.07 -15.11
CA PHE A 914 -9.94 1.03 -14.26
C PHE A 914 -8.89 2.14 -14.38
N GLY A 915 -9.23 3.38 -14.03
CA GLY A 915 -8.29 4.48 -14.25
C GLY A 915 -8.83 5.86 -13.92
N ILE A 916 -7.90 6.80 -13.84
CA ILE A 916 -8.13 8.22 -13.60
C ILE A 916 -8.07 8.94 -14.95
N ASN A 917 -8.98 9.88 -15.21
CA ASN A 917 -8.80 10.90 -16.25
C ASN A 917 -8.38 12.20 -15.55
N HIS A 918 -7.07 12.40 -15.43
CA HIS A 918 -6.46 13.42 -14.59
C HIS A 918 -6.42 14.75 -15.34
N VAL A 919 -7.23 15.70 -14.84
CA VAL A 919 -7.17 17.12 -15.17
C VAL A 919 -6.50 17.81 -13.98
N PRO A 920 -5.17 18.08 -14.02
CA PRO A 920 -4.44 18.50 -12.84
C PRO A 920 -4.92 19.85 -12.31
N ARG A 921 -4.78 20.06 -11.00
CA ARG A 921 -5.27 21.22 -10.27
C ARG A 921 -4.09 21.94 -9.61
N THR A 922 -4.30 23.17 -9.18
CA THR A 922 -3.27 23.94 -8.44
C THR A 922 -2.84 23.27 -7.14
N GLU A 923 -3.75 22.59 -6.45
CA GLU A 923 -3.48 21.89 -5.19
C GLU A 923 -2.93 20.47 -5.38
N ASP A 924 -2.66 20.07 -6.63
CA ASP A 924 -1.95 18.83 -6.97
C ASP A 924 -0.43 19.08 -7.15
N PHE A 925 0.02 20.32 -6.89
CA PHE A 925 1.39 20.79 -6.97
C PHE A 925 1.71 21.62 -5.70
N PRO A 926 2.93 21.59 -5.12
CA PRO A 926 4.15 20.96 -5.63
C PRO A 926 4.20 19.43 -5.52
N VAL A 927 3.31 18.83 -4.72
CA VAL A 927 3.13 17.37 -4.62
C VAL A 927 1.63 17.06 -4.49
N MET A 928 1.18 16.03 -5.20
CA MET A 928 -0.22 15.68 -5.37
C MET A 928 -0.80 14.92 -4.16
N PRO A 929 -1.96 15.32 -3.62
CA PRO A 929 -2.72 14.51 -2.66
C PRO A 929 -3.23 13.21 -3.28
N ALA A 930 -3.12 12.09 -2.55
CA ALA A 930 -3.35 10.77 -3.12
C ALA A 930 -4.80 10.50 -3.62
N GLU A 931 -4.99 10.35 -4.94
CA GLU A 931 -6.27 9.93 -5.53
C GLU A 931 -6.38 8.39 -5.53
N THR A 932 -7.50 7.85 -5.03
CA THR A 932 -7.65 6.42 -4.71
C THR A 932 -8.77 5.73 -5.51
N LEU A 933 -8.44 4.62 -6.17
CA LEU A 933 -9.38 3.73 -6.86
C LEU A 933 -9.35 2.31 -6.27
N LYS A 934 -10.51 1.62 -6.25
CA LYS A 934 -10.61 0.21 -5.84
C LYS A 934 -11.46 -0.63 -6.80
N VAL A 935 -10.92 -1.75 -7.28
CA VAL A 935 -11.68 -2.84 -7.93
C VAL A 935 -11.96 -3.90 -6.88
N MET A 936 -13.22 -4.37 -6.74
CA MET A 936 -13.59 -5.38 -5.73
C MET A 936 -14.11 -6.68 -6.36
N LEU A 937 -13.58 -7.81 -5.92
CA LEU A 937 -14.10 -9.15 -6.18
C LEU A 937 -14.89 -9.62 -4.95
N LYS A 938 -16.21 -9.72 -5.08
CA LYS A 938 -17.14 -10.00 -3.96
C LYS A 938 -17.90 -11.31 -4.18
N PRO A 939 -18.06 -12.20 -3.19
CA PRO A 939 -18.71 -13.49 -3.37
C PRO A 939 -20.20 -13.34 -3.71
N VAL A 940 -20.67 -14.11 -4.68
CA VAL A 940 -22.09 -14.22 -5.06
C VAL A 940 -22.46 -15.70 -5.13
N ASN A 941 -23.39 -16.12 -4.27
CA ASN A 941 -23.74 -17.54 -4.06
C ASN A 941 -22.57 -18.47 -3.66
N PHE A 942 -21.33 -17.98 -3.49
CA PHE A 942 -20.20 -18.85 -3.12
C PHE A 942 -20.34 -19.44 -1.70
N PHE A 943 -21.03 -18.75 -0.80
CA PHE A 943 -21.37 -19.20 0.56
C PHE A 943 -22.89 -19.36 0.72
N VAL A 944 -23.32 -20.21 1.66
CA VAL A 944 -24.75 -20.43 1.98
C VAL A 944 -25.37 -19.35 2.87
N LYS A 945 -24.55 -18.46 3.43
CA LYS A 945 -24.90 -17.33 4.30
C LYS A 945 -23.73 -16.35 4.32
N ASN A 946 -23.87 -15.18 4.96
CA ASN A 946 -22.74 -14.27 5.22
C ASN A 946 -21.61 -15.04 5.96
N PRO A 947 -20.38 -15.12 5.39
CA PRO A 947 -19.29 -15.88 6.00
C PRO A 947 -18.63 -15.17 7.19
N ALA A 948 -18.90 -13.88 7.42
CA ALA A 948 -18.42 -13.10 8.57
C ALA A 948 -19.33 -13.21 9.82
N LEU A 949 -20.22 -14.20 9.88
CA LEU A 949 -21.14 -14.39 11.02
C LEU A 949 -20.49 -15.07 12.24
N ASP A 950 -19.27 -15.59 12.10
CA ASP A 950 -18.43 -16.12 13.18
C ASP A 950 -17.31 -15.15 13.62
N VAL A 951 -17.23 -13.96 13.01
CA VAL A 951 -16.41 -12.85 13.52
C VAL A 951 -16.92 -12.46 14.92
N PRO A 952 -16.05 -12.35 15.95
CA PRO A 952 -16.47 -12.05 17.31
C PRO A 952 -17.33 -10.78 17.43
N PRO A 953 -18.46 -10.82 18.17
CA PRO A 953 -19.28 -9.64 18.41
C PRO A 953 -18.48 -8.51 19.04
N SER A 954 -18.67 -7.31 18.51
CA SER A 954 -17.91 -6.13 18.89
C SER A 954 -18.44 -5.51 20.18
N THR A 955 -17.69 -5.72 21.27
CA THR A 955 -18.00 -5.25 22.62
C THR A 955 -16.97 -4.23 23.11
N GLN A 956 -17.31 -3.45 24.13
CA GLN A 956 -16.37 -2.52 24.77
C GLN A 956 -15.21 -3.24 25.48
N ILE A 957 -15.43 -4.48 25.96
CA ILE A 957 -14.40 -5.31 26.60
C ILE A 957 -13.28 -5.65 25.59
N PHE A 958 -13.65 -5.93 24.34
CA PHE A 958 -12.73 -6.28 23.26
C PHE A 958 -12.12 -5.05 22.56
N ASN A 959 -12.92 -4.03 22.24
CA ASN A 959 -12.49 -2.88 21.44
C ASN A 959 -11.96 -1.67 22.27
N GLN A 960 -12.18 -1.65 23.59
CA GLN A 960 -11.58 -0.72 24.56
C GLN A 960 -11.62 0.79 24.20
N SER A 961 -12.64 1.24 23.48
CA SER A 961 -12.73 2.61 22.95
C SER A 961 -12.93 3.65 24.07
N THR A 962 -12.17 4.75 24.06
CA THR A 962 -12.28 5.82 25.07
C THR A 962 -13.38 6.83 24.72
N LEU A 963 -14.25 7.16 25.69
CA LEU A 963 -15.28 8.19 25.53
C LEU A 963 -14.72 9.59 25.77
N VAL A 964 -14.89 10.51 24.81
CA VAL A 964 -14.61 11.94 25.00
C VAL A 964 -15.77 12.60 25.74
N THR A 965 -15.51 13.10 26.94
CA THR A 965 -16.54 13.56 27.89
C THR A 965 -16.98 15.01 27.66
N ASN A 966 -17.96 15.22 26.75
CA ASN A 966 -18.57 16.53 26.49
C ASN A 966 -19.83 16.79 27.35
N GLY A 967 -19.84 16.36 28.62
CA GLY A 967 -20.94 16.58 29.57
C GLY A 967 -22.18 15.68 29.43
N HIS A 968 -22.32 14.90 28.36
CA HIS A 968 -23.38 13.89 28.21
C HIS A 968 -22.86 12.46 28.43
N GLN A 969 -23.62 11.65 29.18
CA GLN A 969 -23.37 10.21 29.30
C GLN A 969 -23.84 9.48 28.05
N ALA A 970 -22.94 8.73 27.39
CA ALA A 970 -23.28 7.86 26.28
C ALA A 970 -23.68 6.45 26.79
N PRO A 971 -24.75 5.83 26.27
CA PRO A 971 -25.08 4.45 26.61
C PRO A 971 -24.07 3.48 26.00
N ALA A 972 -23.56 2.56 26.81
CA ALA A 972 -22.67 1.50 26.34
C ALA A 972 -23.42 0.44 25.54
N CYS A 973 -22.74 -0.21 24.58
CA CYS A 973 -23.23 -1.45 23.98
C CYS A 973 -22.98 -2.63 24.93
N HIS A 974 -24.04 -3.37 25.26
CA HIS A 974 -23.99 -4.65 25.97
C HIS A 974 -23.75 -5.82 25.02
#